data_AF-A0A3N1I4W3-F1
#
_entry.id   AF-A0A3N1I4W3-F1
#
_cell.length_a   1.000
_cell.length_b   1.000
_cell.length_c   1.000
_cell.angle_alpha   90.00
_cell.angle_beta   90.00
_cell.angle_gamma   90.00
#
_symmetry.space_group_name_H-M   'P 1'
#
loop_
_entity.id
_entity.type
_entity.pdbx_description
1 polymer ?
#
loop_
_entity_poly.entity_id
_entity_poly.type
_entity_poly.pdbx_seq_one_letter_code
_entity_poly.pdbx_strand_id
1 'polypeptide(L)'
;MLHFTRSLKAFSTLLVALMLYFAGLLLADAHAATANEIPDRADIQSQLATLNKQKELSGQDKLIQQDLTQTLEALDKIDRLKQDTAQLRQRVAQAPEQMRKASDGLNALNNPDSDEAVKQNLNQMSLRQLENRLSKLLEDLQNAQNDLATYNSQLVSLQTQPERVQNAMYNASQQLQLLRNRLSGSAPGEQPLRPTQQTLMLAQQGLLNAEIEQQRKSLEGNTTLQDTLQKQRDFATANINQLEHQLQLLQEAVNSKRLILTEKTAQEAVTPDETARIQENPLVKQELELNHQLSQRLIAATEQGNTLVQQNIRVKNWLDRALQSERNIKEQIAVLKGSLLLSRILYQQQQTLPSPGDLKDMTTRIADLRLEQFEINEQRDALFQSDVWAAKVEEGHQSEVNDDVHDALLQVADMRRELLDQLNKQLGSQLMMAINLQVNQQQLMSVSTNLQQILTQQMFWVNSNKPMDWEWVKAFPQALKDQFSAMKITVNWEKAGPAVLMAFLAGLPLLLIAGVIRWRLKWLKKWQAKLADDVGSLRNDSQLHTPKAILIDLIRALPVCLLILAAGLILLTMQLNISELLWAFSKKLTMFWLVFGLCWKVLEKDGVAIRHFNMPVELTSHWRRQIVRISLALLPLHFWSVVAELSPLHLMDDAMGQFVILLNLLLIAVLVWPMCRESWRDKESHTLRLVTITVLSIVPVALMVLTATGYFYTTLRLSGRWIETVYLVIFWNLLFQTVLRGLSVAARRIAYRRALARRQNLVKEGAEGAEPLEEPTIALEQVNQQTLRITMLVMVALFGVLFWAIWSDLISVFAYLDSITLWHYNGTEAGVAMVKSVTLGSLLFAVVSAMVAWALIRNLPGLLEVLILSRLNMRQGASYAITSILNYGIIGVGAMTVFGSLGVSWDKLQWLAAALSVGLGFGLQEIFGNFVSGLIILFERPVRIGDTVTIGTFSGTVSKIRIRATTITDFDRKEVIIPNKAFVTERLINWSLSDTITRVVVRLGVAYGSDLDKVKEVLLQAAKEHPKVMHDPEPSVFFTTFGASTLDHELRLYVRELRDRSYTVDELNRTIDRLCRENGIDIAFNQLEVHLRNDKGDEQKIIGGEKPVL
;
A
#
# COMPACT_ATOMS: atom_id res chain seq x y z
N MET A 1 23.83 -32.32 90.77
CA MET A 1 23.71 -33.49 89.86
C MET A 1 22.25 -33.99 89.73
N LEU A 2 21.25 -33.11 89.57
CA LEU A 2 19.84 -33.51 89.37
C LEU A 2 19.06 -32.59 88.41
N HIS A 3 19.71 -31.57 87.82
CA HIS A 3 19.07 -30.65 86.86
C HIS A 3 19.49 -30.86 85.39
N PHE A 4 20.48 -31.71 85.11
CA PHE A 4 20.95 -31.99 83.74
C PHE A 4 20.27 -33.22 83.09
N THR A 5 19.53 -34.02 83.85
CA THR A 5 18.86 -35.24 83.36
C THR A 5 17.40 -35.04 82.93
N ARG A 6 16.81 -33.86 83.19
CA ARG A 6 15.44 -33.53 82.74
C ARG A 6 15.36 -32.98 81.31
N SER A 7 16.39 -32.29 80.80
CA SER A 7 16.38 -31.76 79.42
C SER A 7 16.66 -32.84 78.37
N LEU A 8 17.47 -33.87 78.69
CA LEU A 8 17.70 -35.00 77.78
C LEU A 8 16.46 -35.88 77.61
N LYS A 9 15.65 -36.07 78.67
CA LYS A 9 14.39 -36.83 78.55
C LYS A 9 13.39 -36.10 77.67
N ALA A 10 13.22 -34.79 77.83
CA ALA A 10 12.35 -33.98 76.97
C ALA A 10 12.82 -34.00 75.50
N PHE A 11 14.12 -33.93 75.25
CA PHE A 11 14.68 -34.01 73.90
C PHE A 11 14.50 -35.41 73.29
N SER A 12 14.72 -36.48 74.05
CA SER A 12 14.50 -37.86 73.58
C SER A 12 13.01 -38.17 73.32
N THR A 13 12.09 -37.66 74.14
CA THR A 13 10.65 -37.83 73.91
C THR A 13 10.17 -37.00 72.74
N LEU A 14 10.76 -35.82 72.51
CA LEU A 14 10.44 -35.00 71.33
C LEU A 14 11.00 -35.62 70.05
N LEU A 15 12.17 -36.26 70.11
CA LEU A 15 12.81 -36.93 68.98
C LEU A 15 12.14 -38.27 68.64
N VAL A 16 11.64 -39.01 69.64
CA VAL A 16 10.82 -40.21 69.46
C VAL A 16 9.40 -39.82 69.00
N ALA A 17 8.82 -38.73 69.49
CA ALA A 17 7.55 -38.21 68.97
C ALA A 17 7.69 -37.69 67.54
N LEU A 18 8.79 -37.02 67.18
CA LEU A 18 9.09 -36.62 65.81
C LEU A 18 9.40 -37.81 64.91
N MET A 19 10.10 -38.84 65.39
CA MET A 19 10.30 -40.08 64.62
C MET A 19 9.02 -40.88 64.47
N LEU A 20 8.12 -40.92 65.46
CA LEU A 20 6.82 -41.58 65.33
C LEU A 20 5.84 -40.75 64.49
N TYR A 21 5.96 -39.42 64.50
CA TYR A 21 5.23 -38.53 63.59
C TYR A 21 5.73 -38.66 62.14
N PHE A 22 7.05 -38.74 61.93
CA PHE A 22 7.63 -39.02 60.61
C PHE A 22 7.45 -40.46 60.16
N ALA A 23 7.47 -41.46 61.05
CA ALA A 23 7.14 -42.85 60.73
C ALA A 23 5.63 -43.03 60.49
N GLY A 24 4.78 -42.25 61.17
CA GLY A 24 3.35 -42.16 60.90
C GLY A 24 3.05 -41.46 59.57
N LEU A 25 3.84 -40.46 59.18
CA LEU A 25 3.80 -39.86 57.83
C LEU A 25 4.35 -40.81 56.75
N LEU A 26 5.38 -41.61 57.06
CA LEU A 26 5.94 -42.62 56.14
C LEU A 26 5.08 -43.89 56.03
N LEU A 27 4.23 -44.18 57.02
CA LEU A 27 3.25 -45.29 56.98
C LEU A 27 1.85 -44.84 56.51
N ALA A 28 1.56 -43.54 56.48
CA ALA A 28 0.36 -42.99 55.85
C ALA A 28 0.46 -42.92 54.31
N ASP A 29 1.68 -43.01 53.74
CA ASP A 29 1.89 -43.12 52.29
C ASP A 29 1.97 -44.57 51.80
N ALA A 30 1.75 -45.57 52.67
CA ALA A 30 1.79 -47.00 52.30
C ALA A 30 0.42 -47.59 51.91
N HIS A 31 -0.63 -46.77 51.72
CA HIS A 31 -1.94 -47.19 51.21
C HIS A 31 -2.46 -46.33 50.04
N ALA A 32 -1.55 -45.89 49.17
CA ALA A 32 -1.89 -45.50 47.80
C ALA A 32 -1.10 -46.35 46.80
N ALA A 33 -1.05 -47.66 47.03
CA ALA A 33 -0.75 -48.61 45.97
C ALA A 33 -2.02 -48.77 45.10
N THR A 34 -1.80 -48.71 43.79
CA THR A 34 -2.70 -49.11 42.69
C THR A 34 -3.88 -48.19 42.34
N ALA A 35 -3.59 -47.03 41.74
CA ALA A 35 -4.48 -46.40 40.75
C ALA A 35 -3.67 -45.47 39.81
N ASN A 36 -2.60 -45.98 39.23
CA ASN A 36 -1.79 -45.27 38.20
C ASN A 36 -1.75 -46.05 36.88
N GLU A 37 -2.70 -46.97 36.69
CA GLU A 37 -2.86 -47.68 35.43
C GLU A 37 -3.52 -46.75 34.43
N ILE A 38 -2.84 -46.55 33.30
CA ILE A 38 -3.43 -45.93 32.11
C ILE A 38 -4.70 -46.73 31.80
N PRO A 39 -5.86 -46.08 31.62
CA PRO A 39 -7.13 -46.79 31.45
C PRO A 39 -7.09 -47.73 30.24
N ASP A 40 -7.66 -48.93 30.40
CA ASP A 40 -7.66 -49.93 29.34
C ASP A 40 -8.56 -49.48 28.17
N ARG A 41 -8.02 -49.57 26.96
CA ARG A 41 -8.67 -49.11 25.72
C ARG A 41 -9.96 -49.89 25.46
N ALA A 42 -9.94 -51.20 25.70
CA ALA A 42 -11.10 -52.07 25.48
C ALA A 42 -12.28 -51.66 26.38
N ASP A 43 -11.99 -51.28 27.62
CA ASP A 43 -13.00 -50.84 28.59
C ASP A 43 -13.63 -49.51 28.18
N ILE A 44 -12.84 -48.52 27.77
CA ILE A 44 -13.37 -47.21 27.31
C ILE A 44 -14.18 -47.33 26.02
N GLN A 45 -13.74 -48.16 25.07
CA GLN A 45 -14.49 -48.45 23.85
C GLN A 45 -15.81 -49.16 24.15
N SER A 46 -15.84 -50.07 25.11
CA SER A 46 -17.06 -50.75 25.54
C SER A 46 -18.07 -49.78 26.18
N GLN A 47 -17.61 -48.85 27.02
CA GLN A 47 -18.42 -47.82 27.67
C GLN A 47 -18.98 -46.80 26.66
N LEU A 48 -18.20 -46.45 25.64
CA LEU A 48 -18.65 -45.56 24.58
C LEU A 48 -19.64 -46.26 23.62
N ALA A 49 -19.43 -47.55 23.34
CA ALA A 49 -20.34 -48.36 22.54
C ALA A 49 -21.69 -48.62 23.25
N THR A 50 -21.71 -48.72 24.58
CA THR A 50 -22.96 -48.82 25.35
C THR A 50 -23.70 -47.49 25.41
N LEU A 51 -23.01 -46.36 25.58
CA LEU A 51 -23.61 -45.02 25.50
C LEU A 51 -24.21 -44.73 24.11
N ASN A 52 -23.49 -45.06 23.04
CA ASN A 52 -23.94 -44.82 21.66
C ASN A 52 -25.15 -45.67 21.23
N LYS A 53 -25.52 -46.70 21.99
CA LYS A 53 -26.72 -47.52 21.74
C LYS A 53 -28.01 -46.89 22.28
N GLN A 54 -27.92 -45.83 23.08
CA GLN A 54 -29.09 -45.11 23.62
C GLN A 54 -29.67 -44.14 22.57
N LYS A 55 -31.01 -44.12 22.40
CA LYS A 55 -31.70 -43.29 21.39
C LYS A 55 -31.78 -41.80 21.78
N GLU A 56 -31.73 -41.47 23.07
CA GLU A 56 -31.70 -40.09 23.58
C GLU A 56 -30.65 -39.98 24.69
N LEU A 57 -29.70 -39.05 24.55
CA LEU A 57 -28.61 -38.81 25.52
C LEU A 57 -28.95 -37.57 26.37
N SER A 58 -28.89 -37.69 27.70
CA SER A 58 -29.06 -36.56 28.60
C SER A 58 -27.88 -35.57 28.50
N GLY A 59 -28.04 -34.36 29.06
CA GLY A 59 -26.96 -33.37 29.11
C GLY A 59 -25.71 -33.86 29.84
N GLN A 60 -25.86 -34.77 30.82
CA GLN A 60 -24.73 -35.42 31.49
C GLN A 60 -24.12 -36.54 30.64
N ASP A 61 -24.93 -37.32 29.92
CA ASP A 61 -24.45 -38.39 29.05
C ASP A 61 -23.63 -37.85 27.88
N LYS A 62 -24.01 -36.69 27.33
CA LYS A 62 -23.20 -36.00 26.31
C LYS A 62 -21.81 -35.60 26.82
N LEU A 63 -21.72 -35.17 28.08
CA LEU A 63 -20.45 -34.81 28.70
C LEU A 63 -19.60 -36.06 29.00
N ILE A 64 -20.22 -37.17 29.42
CA ILE A 64 -19.55 -38.47 29.60
C ILE A 64 -19.03 -39.00 28.25
N GLN A 65 -19.86 -38.94 27.21
CA GLN A 65 -19.47 -39.32 25.85
C GLN A 65 -18.26 -38.50 25.37
N GLN A 66 -18.26 -37.20 25.62
CA GLN A 66 -17.14 -36.31 25.32
C GLN A 66 -15.87 -36.71 26.08
N ASP A 67 -15.96 -36.93 27.40
CA ASP A 67 -14.83 -37.33 28.24
C ASP A 67 -14.21 -38.66 27.74
N LEU A 68 -15.04 -39.67 27.45
CA LEU A 68 -14.60 -40.98 26.95
C LEU A 68 -13.98 -40.89 25.54
N THR A 69 -14.54 -40.05 24.66
CA THR A 69 -13.99 -39.82 23.31
C THR A 69 -12.61 -39.16 23.38
N GLN A 70 -12.45 -38.13 24.23
CA GLN A 70 -11.18 -37.47 24.46
C GLN A 70 -10.15 -38.40 25.14
N THR A 71 -10.62 -39.32 25.99
CA THR A 71 -9.76 -40.33 26.62
C THR A 71 -9.18 -41.28 25.57
N LEU A 72 -9.98 -41.76 24.61
CA LEU A 72 -9.49 -42.57 23.50
C LEU A 72 -8.49 -41.81 22.62
N GLU A 73 -8.75 -40.53 22.33
CA GLU A 73 -7.83 -39.69 21.58
C GLU A 73 -6.48 -39.52 22.29
N ALA A 74 -6.50 -39.36 23.62
CA ALA A 74 -5.28 -39.30 24.42
C ALA A 74 -4.50 -40.63 24.40
N LEU A 75 -5.19 -41.77 24.48
CA LEU A 75 -4.58 -43.10 24.35
C LEU A 75 -3.97 -43.32 22.96
N ASP A 76 -4.65 -42.93 21.88
CA ASP A 76 -4.11 -43.01 20.52
C ASP A 76 -2.84 -42.15 20.36
N LYS A 77 -2.80 -40.97 20.98
CA LYS A 77 -1.61 -40.12 21.00
C LYS A 77 -0.46 -40.76 21.78
N ILE A 78 -0.74 -41.40 22.92
CA ILE A 78 0.26 -42.15 23.70
C ILE A 78 0.88 -43.25 22.84
N ASP A 79 0.08 -44.03 22.12
CA ASP A 79 0.57 -45.13 21.29
C ASP A 79 1.43 -44.63 20.12
N ARG A 80 1.02 -43.54 19.47
CA ARG A 80 1.85 -42.87 18.44
C ARG A 80 3.18 -42.40 18.99
N LEU A 81 3.18 -41.74 20.16
CA LEU A 81 4.42 -41.27 20.80
C LEU A 81 5.36 -42.43 21.16
N LYS A 82 4.82 -43.56 21.61
CA LYS A 82 5.62 -44.78 21.86
C LYS A 82 6.23 -45.33 20.56
N GLN A 83 5.46 -45.36 19.47
CA GLN A 83 5.96 -45.78 18.15
C GLN A 83 7.05 -44.84 17.65
N ASP A 84 6.86 -43.53 17.74
CA ASP A 84 7.84 -42.51 17.35
C ASP A 84 9.13 -42.63 18.18
N THR A 85 8.99 -42.86 19.49
CA THR A 85 10.13 -43.10 20.38
C THR A 85 10.91 -44.36 19.99
N ALA A 86 10.21 -45.43 19.59
CA ALA A 86 10.85 -46.66 19.11
C ALA A 86 11.60 -46.44 17.78
N GLN A 87 10.98 -45.73 16.83
CA GLN A 87 11.63 -45.37 15.57
C GLN A 87 12.87 -44.48 15.78
N LEU A 88 12.78 -43.52 16.71
CA LEU A 88 13.90 -42.66 17.07
C LEU A 88 15.07 -43.47 17.64
N ARG A 89 14.80 -44.42 18.55
CA ARG A 89 15.82 -45.33 19.08
C ARG A 89 16.47 -46.15 17.97
N GLN A 90 15.69 -46.63 17.00
CA GLN A 90 16.22 -47.37 15.85
C GLN A 90 17.15 -46.49 14.99
N ARG A 91 16.77 -45.23 14.71
CA ARG A 91 17.61 -44.28 13.97
C ARG A 91 18.92 -44.00 14.70
N VAL A 92 18.86 -43.74 16.01
CA VAL A 92 20.05 -43.51 16.84
C VAL A 92 20.96 -44.74 16.85
N ALA A 93 20.41 -45.95 16.88
CA ALA A 93 21.18 -47.19 16.80
C ALA A 93 21.87 -47.41 15.44
N GLN A 94 21.28 -46.94 14.34
CA GLN A 94 21.86 -47.04 12.98
C GLN A 94 22.86 -45.92 12.66
N ALA A 95 22.83 -44.81 13.41
CA ALA A 95 23.64 -43.62 13.16
C ALA A 95 25.17 -43.89 13.10
N PRO A 96 25.78 -44.70 14.01
CA PRO A 96 27.21 -45.00 13.93
C PRO A 96 27.65 -45.70 12.64
N GLU A 97 26.81 -46.59 12.09
CA GLU A 97 27.11 -47.27 10.82
C GLU A 97 27.08 -46.29 9.65
N GLN A 98 26.10 -45.40 9.62
CA GLN A 98 25.99 -44.35 8.60
C GLN A 98 27.15 -43.34 8.69
N MET A 99 27.54 -42.97 9.90
CA MET A 99 28.70 -42.11 10.14
C MET A 99 29.99 -42.75 9.64
N ARG A 100 30.17 -44.07 9.84
CA ARG A 100 31.31 -44.82 9.32
C ARG A 100 31.32 -44.81 7.79
N LYS A 101 30.19 -45.13 7.15
CA LYS A 101 30.06 -45.08 5.67
C LYS A 101 30.43 -43.71 5.10
N ALA A 102 29.94 -42.63 5.71
CA ALA A 102 30.28 -41.27 5.27
C ALA A 102 31.77 -40.94 5.47
N SER A 103 32.36 -41.38 6.59
CA SER A 103 33.79 -41.17 6.87
C SER A 103 34.68 -41.97 5.92
N ASP A 104 34.34 -43.23 5.64
CA ASP A 104 35.05 -44.08 4.68
C ASP A 104 34.97 -43.48 3.27
N GLY A 105 33.79 -42.99 2.87
CA GLY A 105 33.60 -42.28 1.61
C GLY A 105 34.43 -41.00 1.52
N LEU A 106 34.47 -40.20 2.60
CA LEU A 106 35.26 -38.98 2.65
C LEU A 106 36.77 -39.27 2.53
N ASN A 107 37.25 -40.33 3.17
CA ASN A 107 38.64 -40.76 3.06
C ASN A 107 38.99 -41.24 1.65
N ALA A 108 38.06 -41.91 0.96
CA ALA A 108 38.25 -42.31 -0.43
C ALA A 108 38.40 -41.10 -1.38
N LEU A 109 37.69 -39.99 -1.10
CA LEU A 109 37.76 -38.75 -1.89
C LEU A 109 39.08 -37.98 -1.74
N ASN A 110 39.83 -38.20 -0.65
CA ASN A 110 41.10 -37.50 -0.39
C ASN A 110 42.29 -38.02 -1.21
N ASN A 111 42.14 -39.14 -1.93
CA ASN A 111 43.14 -39.68 -2.85
C ASN A 111 42.64 -39.58 -4.30
N PRO A 112 42.58 -38.37 -4.89
CA PRO A 112 42.13 -38.22 -6.27
C PRO A 112 43.15 -38.83 -7.25
N ASP A 113 42.65 -39.40 -8.35
CA ASP A 113 43.46 -39.69 -9.54
C ASP A 113 44.14 -38.41 -10.02
N SER A 114 45.37 -38.49 -10.53
CA SER A 114 46.06 -37.31 -11.06
C SER A 114 45.27 -36.69 -12.21
N ASP A 115 45.06 -35.37 -12.17
CA ASP A 115 44.34 -34.61 -13.20
C ASP A 115 44.83 -34.93 -14.64
N GLU A 116 46.14 -35.22 -14.82
CA GLU A 116 46.69 -35.62 -16.11
C GLU A 116 46.16 -36.97 -16.61
N ALA A 117 46.06 -37.97 -15.74
CA ALA A 117 45.52 -39.29 -16.09
C ALA A 117 44.03 -39.20 -16.48
N VAL A 118 43.26 -38.36 -15.78
CA VAL A 118 41.85 -38.09 -16.10
C VAL A 118 41.73 -37.38 -17.44
N LYS A 119 42.52 -36.32 -17.70
CA LYS A 119 42.54 -35.62 -18.99
C LYS A 119 42.91 -36.55 -20.15
N GLN A 120 43.90 -37.42 -19.98
CA GLN A 120 44.29 -38.40 -21.00
C GLN A 120 43.16 -39.37 -21.35
N ASN A 121 42.44 -39.88 -20.34
CA ASN A 121 41.31 -40.78 -20.54
C ASN A 121 40.15 -40.07 -21.28
N LEU A 122 39.85 -38.83 -20.88
CA LEU A 122 38.80 -38.02 -21.51
C LEU A 122 39.14 -37.68 -22.97
N ASN A 123 40.40 -37.38 -23.29
CA ASN A 123 40.82 -37.06 -24.66
C ASN A 123 40.70 -38.24 -25.65
N GLN A 124 40.72 -39.48 -25.15
CA GLN A 124 40.54 -40.71 -25.96
C GLN A 124 39.07 -41.01 -26.27
N MET A 125 38.11 -40.42 -25.55
CA MET A 125 36.69 -40.66 -25.75
C MET A 125 36.13 -39.88 -26.95
N SER A 126 35.10 -40.45 -27.59
CA SER A 126 34.33 -39.75 -28.62
C SER A 126 33.44 -38.66 -28.01
N LEU A 127 33.09 -37.64 -28.81
CA LEU A 127 32.22 -36.54 -28.36
C LEU A 127 30.91 -37.05 -27.74
N ARG A 128 30.27 -38.06 -28.35
CA ARG A 128 29.03 -38.66 -27.83
C ARG A 128 29.21 -39.35 -26.48
N GLN A 129 30.36 -40.00 -26.25
CA GLN A 129 30.68 -40.60 -24.96
C GLN A 129 30.93 -39.54 -23.89
N LEU A 130 31.62 -38.45 -24.25
CA LEU A 130 31.85 -37.32 -23.35
C LEU A 130 30.52 -36.63 -22.96
N GLU A 131 29.60 -36.42 -23.91
CA GLU A 131 28.28 -35.82 -23.68
C GLU A 131 27.36 -36.70 -22.80
N ASN A 132 27.40 -38.03 -22.98
CA ASN A 132 26.67 -38.95 -22.11
C ASN A 132 27.24 -38.93 -20.68
N ARG A 133 28.57 -38.88 -20.54
CA ARG A 133 29.22 -38.78 -19.23
C ARG A 133 28.96 -37.43 -18.56
N LEU A 134 28.81 -36.37 -19.35
CA LEU A 134 28.45 -35.03 -18.89
C LEU A 134 27.05 -35.03 -18.29
N SER A 135 26.09 -35.62 -19.02
CA SER A 135 24.71 -35.75 -18.55
C SER A 135 24.63 -36.51 -17.22
N LYS A 136 25.38 -37.62 -17.11
CA LYS A 136 25.44 -38.42 -15.87
C LYS A 136 26.08 -37.66 -14.70
N LEU A 137 27.21 -36.97 -14.93
CA LEU A 137 27.86 -36.18 -13.88
C LEU A 137 26.96 -35.04 -13.38
N LEU A 138 26.18 -34.42 -14.27
CA LEU A 138 25.20 -33.40 -13.88
C LEU A 138 24.07 -33.98 -13.03
N GLU A 139 23.60 -35.19 -13.32
CA GLU A 139 22.61 -35.91 -12.51
C GLU A 139 23.18 -36.27 -11.12
N ASP A 140 24.40 -36.83 -11.08
CA ASP A 140 25.09 -37.17 -9.84
C ASP A 140 25.34 -35.92 -8.96
N LEU A 141 25.75 -34.80 -9.58
CA LEU A 141 25.90 -33.51 -8.92
C LEU A 141 24.58 -33.01 -8.33
N GLN A 142 23.49 -33.09 -9.11
CA GLN A 142 22.16 -32.68 -8.65
C GLN A 142 21.68 -33.51 -7.46
N ASN A 143 21.91 -34.83 -7.48
CA ASN A 143 21.57 -35.72 -6.37
C ASN A 143 22.39 -35.39 -5.12
N ALA A 144 23.71 -35.20 -5.26
CA ALA A 144 24.57 -34.82 -4.14
C ALA A 144 24.19 -33.46 -3.53
N GLN A 145 23.78 -32.50 -4.36
CA GLN A 145 23.24 -31.20 -3.91
C GLN A 145 21.93 -31.34 -3.14
N ASN A 146 21.02 -32.21 -3.60
CA ASN A 146 19.76 -32.51 -2.91
C ASN A 146 20.02 -33.16 -1.54
N ASP A 147 20.96 -34.11 -1.47
CA ASP A 147 21.37 -34.75 -0.22
C ASP A 147 21.98 -33.74 0.74
N LEU A 148 22.88 -32.88 0.27
CA LEU A 148 23.47 -31.79 1.07
C LEU A 148 22.39 -30.85 1.64
N ALA A 149 21.38 -30.52 0.85
CA ALA A 149 20.25 -29.71 1.30
C ALA A 149 19.44 -30.40 2.40
N THR A 150 19.13 -31.68 2.24
CA THR A 150 18.43 -32.49 3.25
C THR A 150 19.24 -32.61 4.54
N TYR A 151 20.54 -32.91 4.45
CA TYR A 151 21.40 -33.03 5.63
C TYR A 151 21.53 -31.70 6.38
N ASN A 152 21.66 -30.58 5.68
CA ASN A 152 21.75 -29.27 6.33
C ASN A 152 20.45 -28.88 7.06
N SER A 153 19.28 -29.11 6.47
CA SER A 153 17.98 -28.87 7.14
C SER A 153 17.82 -29.76 8.39
N GLN A 154 18.12 -31.06 8.28
CA GLN A 154 18.05 -31.96 9.42
C GLN A 154 19.06 -31.58 10.53
N LEU A 155 20.27 -31.19 10.16
CA LEU A 155 21.31 -30.78 11.10
C LEU A 155 20.92 -29.50 11.84
N VAL A 156 20.33 -28.51 11.16
CA VAL A 156 19.77 -27.30 11.80
C VAL A 156 18.63 -27.66 12.77
N SER A 157 17.74 -28.56 12.37
CA SER A 157 16.67 -29.05 13.25
C SER A 157 17.23 -29.71 14.52
N LEU A 158 18.25 -30.56 14.41
CA LEU A 158 18.90 -31.20 15.56
C LEU A 158 19.70 -30.22 16.43
N GLN A 159 20.41 -29.26 15.82
CA GLN A 159 21.16 -28.22 16.55
C GLN A 159 20.25 -27.37 17.44
N THR A 160 19.04 -27.13 16.98
CA THR A 160 18.04 -26.30 17.67
C THR A 160 17.05 -27.13 18.50
N GLN A 161 17.17 -28.46 18.48
CA GLN A 161 16.32 -29.37 19.23
C GLN A 161 16.43 -29.23 20.76
N PRO A 162 17.61 -29.00 21.36
CA PRO A 162 17.74 -28.87 22.81
C PRO A 162 16.88 -27.76 23.42
N GLU A 163 16.87 -26.57 22.81
CA GLU A 163 16.05 -25.44 23.28
C GLU A 163 14.55 -25.75 23.14
N ARG A 164 14.12 -26.38 22.03
CA ARG A 164 12.73 -26.79 21.81
C ARG A 164 12.25 -27.82 22.84
N VAL A 165 13.07 -28.85 23.05
CA VAL A 165 12.80 -29.90 24.03
C VAL A 165 12.70 -29.29 25.44
N GLN A 166 13.61 -28.39 25.81
CA GLN A 166 13.61 -27.77 27.13
C GLN A 166 12.32 -26.99 27.40
N ASN A 167 11.87 -26.18 26.43
CA ASN A 167 10.62 -25.43 26.53
C ASN A 167 9.39 -26.36 26.57
N ALA A 168 9.36 -27.39 25.72
CA ALA A 168 8.27 -28.37 25.69
C ALA A 168 8.18 -29.15 27.00
N MET A 169 9.32 -29.63 27.53
CA MET A 169 9.40 -30.33 28.81
C MET A 169 9.00 -29.43 29.98
N TYR A 170 9.38 -28.16 29.97
CA TYR A 170 8.97 -27.19 30.99
C TYR A 170 7.44 -27.01 31.01
N ASN A 171 6.83 -26.76 29.84
CA ASN A 171 5.39 -26.61 29.70
C ASN A 171 4.63 -27.89 30.09
N ALA A 172 5.09 -29.05 29.61
CA ALA A 172 4.52 -30.35 29.95
C ALA A 172 4.63 -30.63 31.45
N SER A 173 5.74 -30.29 32.09
CA SER A 173 5.93 -30.42 33.54
C SER A 173 4.99 -29.51 34.34
N GLN A 174 4.78 -28.27 33.90
CA GLN A 174 3.81 -27.35 34.54
C GLN A 174 2.38 -27.89 34.42
N GLN A 175 1.98 -28.32 33.23
CA GLN A 175 0.66 -28.92 32.99
C GLN A 175 0.45 -30.18 33.82
N LEU A 176 1.47 -31.03 33.92
CA LEU A 176 1.45 -32.25 34.72
C LEU A 176 1.30 -31.93 36.22
N GLN A 177 1.94 -30.88 36.71
CA GLN A 177 1.78 -30.42 38.09
C GLN A 177 0.36 -29.89 38.38
N LEU A 178 -0.22 -29.13 37.46
CA LEU A 178 -1.62 -28.68 37.55
C LEU A 178 -2.59 -29.87 37.54
N LEU A 179 -2.38 -30.84 36.64
CA LEU A 179 -3.17 -32.08 36.57
C LEU A 179 -3.05 -32.91 37.86
N ARG A 180 -1.83 -33.05 38.42
CA ARG A 180 -1.62 -33.74 39.71
C ARG A 180 -2.35 -33.05 40.85
N ASN A 181 -2.24 -31.73 40.96
CA ASN A 181 -2.92 -30.96 42.01
C ASN A 181 -4.45 -31.07 41.93
N ARG A 182 -4.99 -31.21 40.71
CA ARG A 182 -6.41 -31.39 40.46
C ARG A 182 -6.88 -32.81 40.78
N LEU A 183 -6.10 -33.82 40.40
CA LEU A 183 -6.35 -35.23 40.73
C LEU A 183 -6.23 -35.50 42.24
N SER A 184 -5.35 -34.79 42.96
CA SER A 184 -5.18 -34.93 44.41
C SER A 184 -6.23 -34.17 45.23
N GLY A 185 -7.18 -33.48 44.60
CA GLY A 185 -8.26 -32.75 45.28
C GLY A 185 -7.77 -31.58 46.14
N SER A 186 -6.55 -31.09 45.91
CA SER A 186 -5.88 -30.10 46.78
C SER A 186 -6.17 -28.65 46.39
N ALA A 187 -7.05 -28.41 45.40
CA ALA A 187 -7.41 -27.09 44.90
C ALA A 187 -8.65 -26.53 45.63
N PRO A 188 -8.54 -25.41 46.36
CA PRO A 188 -9.67 -24.84 47.10
C PRO A 188 -10.75 -24.27 46.18
N GLY A 189 -11.99 -24.76 46.30
CA GLY A 189 -13.17 -24.21 45.63
C GLY A 189 -13.68 -24.94 44.38
N GLU A 190 -13.12 -26.09 43.99
CA GLU A 190 -13.58 -26.86 42.83
C GLU A 190 -14.59 -27.98 43.19
N GLN A 191 -15.54 -28.26 42.28
CA GLN A 191 -16.51 -29.35 42.40
C GLN A 191 -15.83 -30.72 42.30
N PRO A 192 -16.37 -31.78 42.94
CA PRO A 192 -15.82 -33.13 42.83
C PRO A 192 -15.84 -33.61 41.38
N LEU A 193 -14.69 -34.10 40.89
CA LEU A 193 -14.53 -34.60 39.53
C LEU A 193 -15.41 -35.82 39.27
N ARG A 194 -16.02 -35.89 38.09
CA ARG A 194 -16.76 -37.09 37.65
C ARG A 194 -15.78 -38.26 37.42
N PRO A 195 -16.20 -39.52 37.59
CA PRO A 195 -15.35 -40.69 37.33
C PRO A 195 -14.74 -40.69 35.92
N THR A 196 -15.53 -40.37 34.89
CA THR A 196 -15.02 -40.28 33.50
C THR A 196 -14.04 -39.13 33.26
N GLN A 197 -14.17 -38.03 34.01
CA GLN A 197 -13.20 -36.92 33.97
C GLN A 197 -11.89 -37.30 34.67
N GLN A 198 -11.96 -38.06 35.77
CA GLN A 198 -10.76 -38.60 36.43
C GLN A 198 -10.00 -39.52 35.47
N THR A 199 -10.71 -40.41 34.77
CA THR A 199 -10.13 -41.29 33.74
C THR A 199 -9.47 -40.51 32.60
N LEU A 200 -10.12 -39.46 32.10
CA LEU A 200 -9.55 -38.56 31.10
C LEU A 200 -8.27 -37.88 31.60
N MET A 201 -8.28 -37.37 32.84
CA MET A 201 -7.12 -36.70 33.43
C MET A 201 -5.93 -37.65 33.66
N LEU A 202 -6.20 -38.91 34.04
CA LEU A 202 -5.17 -39.96 34.12
C LEU A 202 -4.59 -40.30 32.74
N ALA A 203 -5.43 -40.39 31.70
CA ALA A 203 -4.95 -40.56 30.33
C ALA A 203 -4.13 -39.36 29.83
N GLN A 204 -4.53 -38.13 30.16
CA GLN A 204 -3.76 -36.91 29.86
C GLN A 204 -2.43 -36.87 30.62
N GLN A 205 -2.39 -37.33 31.88
CA GLN A 205 -1.14 -37.47 32.62
C GLN A 205 -0.20 -38.50 31.97
N GLY A 206 -0.75 -39.65 31.55
CA GLY A 206 -0.01 -40.67 30.80
C GLY A 206 0.55 -40.13 29.48
N LEU A 207 -0.22 -39.29 28.78
CA LEU A 207 0.19 -38.62 27.55
C LEU A 207 1.37 -37.67 27.78
N LEU A 208 1.27 -36.79 28.76
CA LEU A 208 2.35 -35.84 29.10
C LEU A 208 3.62 -36.58 29.55
N ASN A 209 3.50 -37.68 30.28
CA ASN A 209 4.65 -38.52 30.65
C ASN A 209 5.31 -39.17 29.42
N ALA A 210 4.50 -39.70 28.49
CA ALA A 210 5.00 -40.28 27.24
C ALA A 210 5.68 -39.23 26.35
N GLU A 211 5.15 -38.02 26.31
CA GLU A 211 5.75 -36.87 25.61
C GLU A 211 7.09 -36.49 26.24
N ILE A 212 7.17 -36.33 27.58
CA ILE A 212 8.42 -36.04 28.28
C ILE A 212 9.48 -37.11 28.02
N GLU A 213 9.10 -38.40 28.03
CA GLU A 213 10.02 -39.50 27.76
C GLU A 213 10.53 -39.49 26.31
N GLN A 214 9.64 -39.24 25.33
CA GLN A 214 10.04 -39.09 23.92
C GLN A 214 11.06 -37.93 23.78
N GLN A 215 10.76 -36.78 24.38
CA GLN A 215 11.62 -35.60 24.32
C GLN A 215 12.99 -35.86 24.97
N ARG A 216 13.04 -36.55 26.12
CA ARG A 216 14.30 -37.00 26.75
C ARG A 216 15.10 -37.92 25.85
N LYS A 217 14.46 -38.94 25.27
CA LYS A 217 15.12 -39.88 24.34
C LYS A 217 15.64 -39.17 23.09
N SER A 218 14.96 -38.11 22.66
CA SER A 218 15.44 -37.27 21.58
C SER A 218 16.69 -36.47 21.94
N LEU A 219 16.83 -35.99 23.17
CA LEU A 219 18.06 -35.35 23.64
C LEU A 219 19.22 -36.34 23.75
N GLU A 220 18.97 -37.53 24.29
CA GLU A 220 19.99 -38.58 24.43
C GLU A 220 20.59 -38.98 23.07
N GLY A 221 19.77 -39.04 22.02
CA GLY A 221 20.20 -39.35 20.66
C GLY A 221 20.72 -38.17 19.83
N ASN A 222 20.55 -36.93 20.32
CA ASN A 222 20.75 -35.72 19.51
C ASN A 222 22.19 -35.57 19.02
N THR A 223 23.17 -35.74 19.91
CA THR A 223 24.60 -35.60 19.59
C THR A 223 25.05 -36.62 18.56
N THR A 224 24.69 -37.90 18.74
CA THR A 224 25.04 -38.98 17.81
C THR A 224 24.47 -38.74 16.41
N LEU A 225 23.22 -38.28 16.32
CA LEU A 225 22.59 -37.95 15.05
C LEU A 225 23.21 -36.71 14.41
N GLN A 226 23.55 -35.69 15.21
CA GLN A 226 24.23 -34.49 14.74
C GLN A 226 25.61 -34.82 14.15
N ASP A 227 26.43 -35.61 14.86
CA ASP A 227 27.76 -36.03 14.40
C ASP A 227 27.67 -36.84 13.10
N THR A 228 26.67 -37.72 13.00
CA THR A 228 26.41 -38.52 11.80
C THR A 228 26.05 -37.64 10.60
N LEU A 229 25.10 -36.72 10.77
CA LEU A 229 24.70 -35.78 9.73
C LEU A 229 25.84 -34.84 9.36
N GLN A 230 26.67 -34.44 10.32
CA GLN A 230 27.83 -33.60 10.05
C GLN A 230 28.85 -34.32 9.16
N LYS A 231 29.13 -35.61 9.42
CA LYS A 231 29.97 -36.42 8.54
C LYS A 231 29.35 -36.68 7.17
N GLN A 232 28.04 -36.91 7.09
CA GLN A 232 27.33 -37.05 5.81
C GLN A 232 27.37 -35.74 4.99
N ARG A 233 27.20 -34.59 5.64
CA ARG A 233 27.36 -33.26 5.03
C ARG A 233 28.78 -33.05 4.54
N ASP A 234 29.78 -33.36 5.35
CA ASP A 234 31.20 -33.20 4.98
C ASP A 234 31.55 -34.08 3.76
N PHE A 235 31.09 -35.34 3.76
CA PHE A 235 31.18 -36.23 2.59
C PHE A 235 30.48 -35.66 1.36
N ALA A 236 29.22 -35.26 1.48
CA ALA A 236 28.44 -34.70 0.37
C ALA A 236 29.11 -33.44 -0.20
N THR A 237 29.64 -32.57 0.66
CA THR A 237 30.37 -31.36 0.25
C THR A 237 31.65 -31.71 -0.50
N ALA A 238 32.44 -32.65 0.02
CA ALA A 238 33.65 -33.12 -0.67
C ALA A 238 33.33 -33.80 -2.01
N ASN A 239 32.26 -34.60 -2.05
CA ASN A 239 31.79 -35.26 -3.27
C ASN A 239 31.34 -34.22 -4.32
N ILE A 240 30.58 -33.20 -3.92
CA ILE A 240 30.19 -32.08 -4.80
C ILE A 240 31.43 -31.39 -5.37
N ASN A 241 32.41 -31.05 -4.54
CA ASN A 241 33.64 -30.41 -5.02
C ASN A 241 34.39 -31.28 -6.03
N GLN A 242 34.46 -32.59 -5.80
CA GLN A 242 35.08 -33.52 -6.73
C GLN A 242 34.28 -33.62 -8.04
N LEU A 243 32.95 -33.73 -7.97
CA LEU A 243 32.06 -33.78 -9.13
C LEU A 243 32.15 -32.47 -9.94
N GLU A 244 32.22 -31.31 -9.29
CA GLU A 244 32.42 -30.00 -9.94
C GLU A 244 33.79 -29.95 -10.66
N HIS A 245 34.85 -30.47 -10.04
CA HIS A 245 36.18 -30.54 -10.65
C HIS A 245 36.19 -31.50 -11.86
N GLN A 246 35.61 -32.69 -11.73
CA GLN A 246 35.46 -33.64 -12.82
C GLN A 246 34.60 -33.08 -13.97
N LEU A 247 33.53 -32.35 -13.63
CA LEU A 247 32.69 -31.66 -14.60
C LEU A 247 33.50 -30.60 -15.35
N GLN A 248 34.37 -29.85 -14.68
CA GLN A 248 35.23 -28.85 -15.31
C GLN A 248 36.22 -29.49 -16.30
N LEU A 249 36.90 -30.58 -15.89
CA LEU A 249 37.83 -31.33 -16.76
C LEU A 249 37.11 -31.97 -17.95
N LEU A 250 35.93 -32.55 -17.72
CA LEU A 250 35.10 -33.13 -18.77
C LEU A 250 34.60 -32.06 -19.74
N GLN A 251 34.19 -30.90 -19.24
CA GLN A 251 33.74 -29.79 -20.08
C GLN A 251 34.88 -29.22 -20.92
N GLU A 252 36.10 -29.14 -20.38
CA GLU A 252 37.30 -28.75 -21.14
C GLU A 252 37.57 -29.73 -22.29
N ALA A 253 37.40 -31.04 -22.04
CA ALA A 253 37.52 -32.08 -23.07
C ALA A 253 36.39 -32.02 -24.11
N VAL A 254 35.14 -31.79 -23.70
CA VAL A 254 33.99 -31.62 -24.61
C VAL A 254 34.17 -30.38 -25.48
N ASN A 255 34.54 -29.24 -24.87
CA ASN A 255 34.70 -27.96 -25.55
C ASN A 255 35.86 -28.02 -26.56
N SER A 256 37.01 -28.61 -26.18
CA SER A 256 38.14 -28.79 -27.09
C SER A 256 37.81 -29.75 -28.23
N LYS A 257 37.13 -30.87 -27.97
CA LYS A 257 36.68 -31.79 -29.03
C LYS A 257 35.66 -31.16 -29.98
N ARG A 258 34.73 -30.35 -29.47
CA ARG A 258 33.79 -29.58 -30.29
C ARG A 258 34.51 -28.56 -31.15
N LEU A 259 35.44 -27.80 -30.56
CA LEU A 259 36.23 -26.81 -31.30
C LEU A 259 37.08 -27.47 -32.38
N ILE A 260 37.79 -28.56 -32.09
CA ILE A 260 38.59 -29.30 -33.08
C ILE A 260 37.71 -29.87 -34.20
N LEU A 261 36.53 -30.40 -33.88
CA LEU A 261 35.59 -30.89 -34.89
C LEU A 261 35.11 -29.75 -35.79
N THR A 262 34.74 -28.62 -35.18
CA THR A 262 34.32 -27.42 -35.90
C THR A 262 35.44 -26.84 -36.77
N GLU A 263 36.67 -26.75 -36.24
CA GLU A 263 37.87 -26.30 -36.96
C GLU A 263 38.21 -27.25 -38.12
N LYS A 264 38.03 -28.56 -37.93
CA LYS A 264 38.22 -29.55 -38.99
C LYS A 264 37.17 -29.39 -40.10
N THR A 265 35.89 -29.27 -39.76
CA THR A 265 34.84 -28.96 -40.74
C THR A 265 35.12 -27.65 -41.46
N ALA A 266 35.57 -26.64 -40.72
CA ALA A 266 35.98 -25.34 -41.22
C ALA A 266 37.16 -25.41 -42.20
N GLN A 267 38.13 -26.29 -41.98
CA GLN A 267 39.30 -26.49 -42.85
C GLN A 267 38.94 -27.31 -44.09
N GLU A 268 38.16 -28.39 -43.94
CA GLU A 268 37.61 -29.17 -45.04
C GLU A 268 36.75 -28.29 -45.96
N ALA A 269 36.10 -27.27 -45.39
CA ALA A 269 35.32 -26.29 -46.14
C ALA A 269 36.13 -25.22 -46.91
N VAL A 270 37.45 -25.13 -46.68
CA VAL A 270 38.33 -24.13 -47.31
C VAL A 270 39.20 -24.76 -48.40
N THR A 271 39.55 -26.04 -48.28
CA THR A 271 40.36 -26.78 -49.26
C THR A 271 39.74 -28.13 -49.62
N PRO A 272 38.76 -28.19 -50.54
CA PRO A 272 38.35 -29.44 -51.14
C PRO A 272 39.46 -29.94 -52.10
N ASP A 273 39.88 -31.20 -51.95
CA ASP A 273 40.88 -31.84 -52.83
C ASP A 273 40.46 -31.79 -54.33
N GLU A 274 39.16 -31.65 -54.62
CA GLU A 274 38.59 -31.59 -55.98
C GLU A 274 38.57 -30.18 -56.60
N THR A 275 38.50 -29.10 -55.82
CA THR A 275 38.42 -27.72 -56.35
C THR A 275 39.79 -27.03 -56.48
N ALA A 276 40.88 -27.67 -56.08
CA ALA A 276 42.24 -27.15 -56.18
C ALA A 276 42.66 -26.70 -57.60
N ARG A 277 41.97 -27.20 -58.65
CA ARG A 277 42.21 -26.82 -60.06
C ARG A 277 41.46 -25.56 -60.52
N ILE A 278 40.43 -25.11 -59.80
CA ILE A 278 39.49 -24.04 -60.24
C ILE A 278 39.50 -22.83 -59.27
N GLN A 279 40.30 -22.89 -58.19
CA GLN A 279 40.50 -21.79 -57.23
C GLN A 279 41.02 -20.47 -57.85
N GLU A 280 41.52 -20.49 -59.08
CA GLU A 280 41.99 -19.30 -59.80
C GLU A 280 40.85 -18.47 -60.41
N ASN A 281 39.62 -19.02 -60.53
CA ASN A 281 38.47 -18.27 -61.05
C ASN A 281 37.98 -17.24 -60.01
N PRO A 282 37.86 -15.94 -60.37
CA PRO A 282 37.49 -14.88 -59.43
C PRO A 282 36.10 -15.09 -58.78
N LEU A 283 35.13 -15.70 -59.49
CA LEU A 283 33.78 -15.96 -58.98
C LEU A 283 33.77 -17.04 -57.89
N VAL A 284 34.41 -18.18 -58.16
CA VAL A 284 34.51 -19.29 -57.20
C VAL A 284 35.30 -18.84 -55.97
N LYS A 285 36.35 -18.03 -56.15
CA LYS A 285 37.14 -17.46 -55.05
C LYS A 285 36.33 -16.52 -54.15
N GLN A 286 35.46 -15.69 -54.72
CA GLN A 286 34.58 -14.81 -53.93
C GLN A 286 33.59 -15.61 -53.08
N GLU A 287 32.99 -16.66 -53.63
CA GLU A 287 32.04 -17.50 -52.91
C GLU A 287 32.72 -18.41 -51.86
N LEU A 288 33.95 -18.85 -52.12
CA LEU A 288 34.79 -19.54 -51.14
C LEU A 288 35.18 -18.62 -49.97
N GLU A 289 35.45 -17.34 -50.20
CA GLU A 289 35.73 -16.37 -49.14
C GLU A 289 34.52 -16.16 -48.23
N LEU A 290 33.30 -16.16 -48.79
CA LEU A 290 32.06 -16.12 -48.00
C LEU A 290 31.89 -17.39 -47.14
N ASN A 291 32.25 -18.57 -47.66
CA ASN A 291 32.28 -19.81 -46.87
C ASN A 291 33.35 -19.76 -45.77
N HIS A 292 34.51 -19.15 -46.04
CA HIS A 292 35.54 -18.91 -45.04
C HIS A 292 35.03 -18.02 -43.90
N GLN A 293 34.30 -16.95 -44.21
CA GLN A 293 33.66 -16.10 -43.19
C GLN A 293 32.61 -16.85 -42.38
N LEU A 294 31.77 -17.71 -43.00
CA LEU A 294 30.80 -18.54 -42.29
C LEU A 294 31.48 -19.55 -41.36
N SER A 295 32.58 -20.15 -41.81
CA SER A 295 33.43 -21.04 -41.04
C SER A 295 34.03 -20.33 -39.82
N GLN A 296 34.56 -19.10 -39.97
CA GLN A 296 35.00 -18.29 -38.83
C GLN A 296 33.86 -17.94 -37.86
N ARG A 297 32.66 -17.62 -38.38
CA ARG A 297 31.47 -17.37 -37.55
C ARG A 297 31.05 -18.60 -36.76
N LEU A 298 31.13 -19.79 -37.35
CA LEU A 298 30.84 -21.07 -36.68
C LEU A 298 31.83 -21.35 -35.53
N ILE A 299 33.12 -21.09 -35.74
CA ILE A 299 34.14 -21.18 -34.68
C ILE A 299 33.82 -20.19 -33.55
N ALA A 300 33.57 -18.92 -33.88
CA ALA A 300 33.22 -17.89 -32.89
C ALA A 300 31.93 -18.23 -32.13
N ALA A 301 30.92 -18.79 -32.79
CA ALA A 301 29.70 -19.28 -32.16
C ALA A 301 30.01 -20.47 -31.23
N THR A 302 30.90 -21.38 -31.61
CA THR A 302 31.30 -22.49 -30.73
C THR A 302 32.01 -21.97 -29.47
N GLU A 303 32.93 -21.01 -29.60
CA GLU A 303 33.62 -20.38 -28.47
C GLU A 303 32.65 -19.63 -27.53
N GLN A 304 31.76 -18.82 -28.10
CA GLN A 304 30.75 -18.09 -27.32
C GLN A 304 29.79 -19.05 -26.60
N GLY A 305 29.40 -20.16 -27.22
CA GLY A 305 28.60 -21.20 -26.60
C GLY A 305 29.30 -21.79 -25.36
N ASN A 306 30.59 -22.06 -25.45
CA ASN A 306 31.39 -22.54 -24.32
C ASN A 306 31.39 -21.56 -23.13
N THR A 307 31.48 -20.25 -23.40
CA THR A 307 31.41 -19.22 -22.34
C THR A 307 30.03 -19.16 -21.67
N LEU A 308 28.95 -19.34 -22.44
CA LEU A 308 27.58 -19.37 -21.92
C LEU A 308 27.35 -20.57 -20.99
N VAL A 309 27.89 -21.75 -21.33
CA VAL A 309 27.83 -22.94 -20.46
C VAL A 309 28.49 -22.64 -19.11
N GLN A 310 29.69 -22.05 -19.11
CA GLN A 310 30.41 -21.72 -17.88
C GLN A 310 29.64 -20.71 -17.01
N GLN A 311 29.03 -19.69 -17.62
CA GLN A 311 28.20 -18.72 -16.90
C GLN A 311 26.93 -19.37 -16.32
N ASN A 312 26.28 -20.25 -17.08
CA ASN A 312 25.07 -20.93 -16.63
C ASN A 312 25.33 -21.80 -15.39
N ILE A 313 26.42 -22.59 -15.39
CA ILE A 313 26.82 -23.40 -14.22
C ILE A 313 27.10 -22.51 -13.01
N ARG A 314 27.85 -21.41 -13.19
CA ARG A 314 28.17 -20.49 -12.10
C ARG A 314 26.90 -19.89 -11.48
N VAL A 315 25.98 -19.39 -12.30
CA VAL A 315 24.72 -18.81 -11.83
C VAL A 315 23.83 -19.87 -11.19
N LYS A 316 23.75 -21.07 -11.76
CA LYS A 316 23.00 -22.19 -11.17
C LYS A 316 23.53 -22.56 -9.79
N ASN A 317 24.85 -22.69 -9.64
CA ASN A 317 25.47 -22.97 -8.34
C ASN A 317 25.18 -21.87 -7.31
N TRP A 318 25.14 -20.59 -7.72
CA TRP A 318 24.73 -19.50 -6.83
C TRP A 318 23.24 -19.55 -6.47
N LEU A 319 22.38 -19.90 -7.42
CA LEU A 319 20.95 -20.11 -7.21
C LEU A 319 20.70 -21.22 -6.19
N ASP A 320 21.34 -22.38 -6.35
CA ASP A 320 21.16 -23.52 -5.45
C ASP A 320 21.62 -23.18 -4.02
N ARG A 321 22.74 -22.46 -3.87
CA ARG A 321 23.21 -21.94 -2.57
C ARG A 321 22.22 -20.94 -1.97
N ALA A 322 21.63 -20.05 -2.77
CA ALA A 322 20.64 -19.08 -2.31
C ALA A 322 19.35 -19.78 -1.83
N LEU A 323 18.84 -20.74 -2.61
CA LEU A 323 17.67 -21.55 -2.24
C LEU A 323 17.90 -22.34 -0.95
N GLN A 324 19.10 -22.90 -0.77
CA GLN A 324 19.48 -23.59 0.45
C GLN A 324 19.56 -22.64 1.65
N SER A 325 20.17 -21.46 1.47
CA SER A 325 20.23 -20.42 2.50
C SER A 325 18.82 -19.97 2.92
N GLU A 326 17.89 -19.80 1.97
CA GLU A 326 16.49 -19.48 2.26
C GLU A 326 15.80 -20.50 3.16
N ARG A 327 15.94 -21.80 2.85
CA ARG A 327 15.37 -22.87 3.67
C ARG A 327 15.97 -22.87 5.08
N ASN A 328 17.30 -22.81 5.16
CA ASN A 328 18.03 -22.80 6.43
C ASN A 328 17.65 -21.60 7.31
N ILE A 329 17.57 -20.40 6.72
CA ILE A 329 17.19 -19.17 7.43
C ILE A 329 15.77 -19.27 7.97
N LYS A 330 14.81 -19.75 7.15
CA LYS A 330 13.41 -19.90 7.58
C LYS A 330 13.29 -20.86 8.77
N GLU A 331 14.00 -21.98 8.74
CA GLU A 331 14.05 -22.93 9.87
C GLU A 331 14.72 -22.31 11.10
N GLN A 332 15.86 -21.65 10.93
CA GLN A 332 16.59 -21.00 12.03
C GLN A 332 15.76 -19.89 12.70
N ILE A 333 15.03 -19.07 11.93
CA ILE A 333 14.10 -18.06 12.46
C ILE A 333 12.99 -18.72 13.27
N ALA A 334 12.41 -19.81 12.75
CA ALA A 334 11.32 -20.50 13.42
C ALA A 334 11.75 -21.09 14.77
N VAL A 335 12.98 -21.58 14.87
CA VAL A 335 13.45 -22.23 16.11
C VAL A 335 14.16 -21.30 17.08
N LEU A 336 15.03 -20.40 16.62
CA LEU A 336 15.85 -19.53 17.47
C LEU A 336 15.13 -18.21 17.83
N LYS A 337 13.80 -18.18 17.74
CA LYS A 337 13.00 -16.98 18.00
C LYS A 337 13.24 -16.47 19.42
N GLY A 338 13.84 -15.28 19.53
CA GLY A 338 14.18 -14.65 20.82
C GLY A 338 15.60 -14.94 21.33
N SER A 339 16.38 -15.80 20.66
CA SER A 339 17.79 -16.03 20.97
C SER A 339 18.68 -14.97 20.33
N LEU A 340 19.71 -14.51 21.06
CA LEU A 340 20.73 -13.58 20.54
C LEU A 340 21.58 -14.21 19.41
N LEU A 341 21.60 -15.55 19.32
CA LEU A 341 22.31 -16.26 18.24
C LEU A 341 21.64 -16.04 16.88
N LEU A 342 20.31 -15.89 16.87
CA LEU A 342 19.54 -15.71 15.64
C LEU A 342 20.00 -14.47 14.89
N SER A 343 20.09 -13.32 15.56
CA SER A 343 20.51 -12.08 14.90
C SER A 343 21.91 -12.25 14.28
N ARG A 344 22.84 -12.94 14.95
CA ARG A 344 24.21 -13.15 14.43
C ARG A 344 24.23 -13.97 13.15
N ILE A 345 23.44 -15.05 13.13
CA ILE A 345 23.32 -15.91 11.96
C ILE A 345 22.67 -15.16 10.79
N LEU A 346 21.60 -14.39 11.04
CA LEU A 346 20.92 -13.59 10.02
C LEU A 346 21.88 -12.59 9.34
N TYR A 347 22.76 -11.91 10.12
CA TYR A 347 23.75 -10.98 9.56
C TYR A 347 24.85 -11.67 8.77
N GLN A 348 25.38 -12.79 9.28
CA GLN A 348 26.42 -13.53 8.56
C GLN A 348 25.91 -14.01 7.20
N GLN A 349 24.66 -14.45 7.13
CA GLN A 349 24.04 -14.86 5.86
C GLN A 349 23.83 -13.68 4.91
N GLN A 350 23.46 -12.50 5.41
CA GLN A 350 23.28 -11.31 4.57
C GLN A 350 24.56 -10.93 3.79
N GLN A 351 25.74 -11.10 4.40
CA GLN A 351 27.02 -10.78 3.77
C GLN A 351 27.44 -11.80 2.70
N THR A 352 26.91 -13.01 2.76
CA THR A 352 27.22 -14.09 1.81
C THR A 352 26.33 -14.09 0.56
N LEU A 353 25.30 -13.23 0.51
CA LEU A 353 24.40 -13.14 -0.63
C LEU A 353 25.11 -12.45 -1.82
N PRO A 354 25.04 -13.02 -3.04
CA PRO A 354 25.63 -12.41 -4.22
C PRO A 354 24.95 -11.06 -4.54
N SER A 355 25.76 -10.08 -4.95
CA SER A 355 25.27 -8.74 -5.30
C SER A 355 24.57 -8.75 -6.67
N PRO A 356 23.42 -8.05 -6.82
CA PRO A 356 22.71 -7.91 -8.09
C PRO A 356 23.53 -7.32 -9.25
N GLY A 357 24.62 -6.60 -8.96
CA GLY A 357 25.33 -5.77 -9.93
C GLY A 357 26.12 -6.55 -10.99
N ASP A 358 26.33 -7.85 -10.79
CA ASP A 358 27.23 -8.66 -11.64
C ASP A 358 26.49 -9.48 -12.72
N LEU A 359 25.15 -9.48 -12.74
CA LEU A 359 24.35 -10.26 -13.69
C LEU A 359 23.84 -9.37 -14.83
N LYS A 360 24.49 -9.46 -16.00
CA LYS A 360 24.03 -8.79 -17.23
C LYS A 360 22.73 -9.41 -17.73
N ASP A 361 21.76 -8.55 -18.09
CA ASP A 361 20.50 -8.97 -18.72
C ASP A 361 20.76 -9.67 -20.06
N MET A 362 20.21 -10.87 -20.22
CA MET A 362 20.39 -11.70 -21.41
C MET A 362 19.30 -11.46 -22.46
N THR A 363 18.30 -10.61 -22.17
CA THR A 363 17.13 -10.39 -23.05
C THR A 363 17.50 -9.90 -24.45
N THR A 364 18.39 -8.89 -24.54
CA THR A 364 18.90 -8.39 -25.82
C THR A 364 19.69 -9.46 -26.57
N ARG A 365 20.56 -10.19 -25.88
CA ARG A 365 21.36 -11.26 -26.51
C ARG A 365 20.50 -12.40 -27.04
N ILE A 366 19.41 -12.77 -26.35
CA ILE A 366 18.44 -13.76 -26.83
C ILE A 366 17.73 -13.27 -28.09
N ALA A 367 17.36 -11.98 -28.16
CA ALA A 367 16.75 -11.40 -29.35
C ALA A 367 17.72 -11.41 -30.54
N ASP A 368 18.99 -11.03 -30.31
CA ASP A 368 20.04 -11.05 -31.33
C ASP A 368 20.27 -12.47 -31.87
N LEU A 369 20.39 -13.48 -31.00
CA LEU A 369 20.56 -14.88 -31.40
C LEU A 369 19.36 -15.42 -32.19
N ARG A 370 18.14 -14.99 -31.87
CA ARG A 370 16.93 -15.37 -32.65
C ARG A 370 16.91 -14.72 -34.02
N LEU A 371 17.33 -13.46 -34.12
CA LEU A 371 17.44 -12.76 -35.40
C LEU A 371 18.50 -13.42 -36.28
N GLU A 372 19.68 -13.68 -35.73
CA GLU A 372 20.76 -14.38 -36.43
C GLU A 372 20.31 -15.78 -36.88
N GLN A 373 19.61 -16.52 -36.01
CA GLN A 373 19.05 -17.83 -36.39
C GLN A 373 18.01 -17.72 -37.53
N PHE A 374 17.20 -16.66 -37.56
CA PHE A 374 16.25 -16.42 -38.66
C PHE A 374 16.99 -16.15 -39.97
N GLU A 375 18.00 -15.27 -39.97
CA GLU A 375 18.82 -14.97 -41.15
C GLU A 375 19.55 -16.20 -41.70
N ILE A 376 20.11 -17.04 -40.82
CA ILE A 376 20.77 -18.30 -41.22
C ILE A 376 19.78 -19.29 -41.85
N ASN A 377 18.56 -19.39 -41.32
CA ASN A 377 17.53 -20.24 -41.93
C ASN A 377 17.10 -19.71 -43.31
N GLU A 378 16.95 -18.39 -43.46
CA GLU A 378 16.63 -17.78 -44.76
C GLU A 378 17.72 -18.08 -45.81
N GLN A 379 18.99 -17.94 -45.44
CA GLN A 379 20.13 -18.28 -46.30
C GLN A 379 20.14 -19.77 -46.67
N ARG A 380 19.82 -20.65 -45.71
CA ARG A 380 19.75 -22.09 -45.95
C ARG A 380 18.62 -22.46 -46.90
N ASP A 381 17.44 -21.87 -46.72
CA ASP A 381 16.26 -22.14 -47.55
C ASP A 381 16.51 -21.66 -49.00
N ALA A 382 17.23 -20.55 -49.18
CA ALA A 382 17.65 -20.06 -50.49
C ALA A 382 18.63 -21.01 -51.21
N LEU A 383 19.40 -21.82 -50.47
CA LEU A 383 20.36 -22.81 -51.00
C LEU A 383 19.73 -24.20 -51.22
N PHE A 384 18.44 -24.39 -50.93
CA PHE A 384 17.77 -25.68 -51.15
C PHE A 384 17.65 -26.03 -52.64
N GLN A 385 17.58 -25.02 -53.52
CA GLN A 385 17.63 -25.16 -54.97
C GLN A 385 19.03 -24.75 -55.47
N SER A 386 20.04 -25.61 -55.24
CA SER A 386 21.45 -25.32 -55.54
C SER A 386 21.68 -24.87 -56.99
N ASP A 387 20.96 -25.45 -57.96
CA ASP A 387 21.03 -25.07 -59.38
C ASP A 387 20.52 -23.65 -59.64
N VAL A 388 19.44 -23.24 -58.97
CA VAL A 388 18.85 -21.89 -59.09
C VAL A 388 19.75 -20.86 -58.41
N TRP A 389 20.38 -21.23 -57.29
CA TRP A 389 21.37 -20.40 -56.63
C TRP A 389 22.62 -20.22 -57.50
N ALA A 390 23.16 -21.29 -58.08
CA ALA A 390 24.32 -21.24 -58.97
C ALA A 390 24.03 -20.38 -60.21
N ALA A 391 22.88 -20.58 -60.87
CA ALA A 391 22.45 -19.77 -62.00
C ALA A 391 22.30 -18.27 -61.67
N LYS A 392 21.89 -17.95 -60.44
CA LYS A 392 21.76 -16.56 -59.96
C LYS A 392 23.12 -15.92 -59.66
N VAL A 393 24.10 -16.69 -59.19
CA VAL A 393 25.48 -16.20 -58.98
C VAL A 393 26.20 -16.00 -60.33
N GLU A 394 25.88 -16.82 -61.32
CA GLU A 394 26.37 -16.72 -62.70
C GLU A 394 25.72 -15.58 -63.51
N GLU A 395 24.59 -15.04 -63.04
CA GLU A 395 23.86 -13.96 -63.69
C GLU A 395 24.74 -12.69 -63.80
N GLY A 396 25.08 -12.31 -65.03
CA GLY A 396 25.99 -11.19 -65.32
C GLY A 396 27.46 -11.57 -65.59
N HIS A 397 27.83 -12.85 -65.48
CA HIS A 397 29.21 -13.33 -65.63
C HIS A 397 29.42 -14.42 -66.70
N GLN A 398 28.58 -14.43 -67.76
CA GLN A 398 28.55 -15.46 -68.81
C GLN A 398 29.90 -15.70 -69.55
N SER A 399 30.88 -14.81 -69.42
CA SER A 399 32.20 -14.92 -70.08
C SER A 399 33.23 -15.75 -69.29
N GLU A 400 32.95 -16.03 -68.01
CA GLU A 400 33.89 -16.66 -67.05
C GLU A 400 33.36 -18.00 -66.50
N VAL A 401 32.24 -18.50 -67.03
CA VAL A 401 31.51 -19.69 -66.57
C VAL A 401 31.64 -20.82 -67.61
N ASN A 402 32.13 -21.98 -67.19
CA ASN A 402 32.15 -23.24 -67.93
C ASN A 402 31.45 -24.33 -67.08
N ASP A 403 31.11 -25.49 -67.66
CA ASP A 403 30.44 -26.58 -66.91
C ASP A 403 31.21 -26.97 -65.63
N ASP A 404 32.56 -26.96 -65.67
CA ASP A 404 33.41 -27.21 -64.50
C ASP A 404 33.29 -26.13 -63.39
N VAL A 405 32.99 -24.87 -63.76
CA VAL A 405 32.78 -23.76 -62.81
C VAL A 405 31.39 -23.87 -62.18
N HIS A 406 30.39 -24.28 -62.95
CA HIS A 406 29.04 -24.55 -62.45
C HIS A 406 29.04 -25.69 -61.42
N ASP A 407 29.71 -26.80 -61.73
CA ASP A 407 29.88 -27.92 -60.80
C ASP A 407 30.67 -27.51 -59.53
N ALA A 408 31.71 -26.67 -59.68
CA ALA A 408 32.42 -26.12 -58.53
C ALA A 408 31.53 -25.21 -57.66
N LEU A 409 30.65 -24.39 -58.26
CA LEU A 409 29.68 -23.58 -57.53
C LEU A 409 28.64 -24.45 -56.80
N LEU A 410 28.17 -25.54 -57.39
CA LEU A 410 27.29 -26.51 -56.72
C LEU A 410 27.97 -27.16 -55.50
N GLN A 411 29.25 -27.52 -55.61
CA GLN A 411 30.04 -28.01 -54.46
C GLN A 411 30.20 -26.93 -53.37
N VAL A 412 30.44 -25.68 -53.76
CA VAL A 412 30.52 -24.54 -52.82
C VAL A 412 29.18 -24.29 -52.13
N ALA A 413 28.06 -24.48 -52.83
CA ALA A 413 26.70 -24.37 -52.29
C ALA A 413 26.40 -25.47 -51.25
N ASP A 414 26.76 -26.72 -51.54
CA ASP A 414 26.60 -27.85 -50.62
C ASP A 414 27.42 -27.65 -49.34
N MET A 415 28.65 -27.15 -49.48
CA MET A 415 29.53 -26.80 -48.38
C MET A 415 28.98 -25.65 -47.54
N ARG A 416 28.42 -24.62 -48.20
CA ARG A 416 27.73 -23.52 -47.53
C ARG A 416 26.53 -24.02 -46.75
N ARG A 417 25.73 -24.93 -47.33
CA ARG A 417 24.56 -25.52 -46.66
C ARG A 417 24.96 -26.27 -45.39
N GLU A 418 26.02 -27.09 -45.44
CA GLU A 418 26.53 -27.81 -44.26
C GLU A 418 27.03 -26.84 -43.18
N LEU A 419 27.78 -25.80 -43.54
CA LEU A 419 28.23 -24.77 -42.60
C LEU A 419 27.06 -24.02 -41.95
N LEU A 420 26.04 -23.65 -42.73
CA LEU A 420 24.83 -23.01 -42.23
C LEU A 420 24.02 -23.94 -41.32
N ASP A 421 23.92 -25.23 -41.64
CA ASP A 421 23.24 -26.21 -40.79
C ASP A 421 23.97 -26.43 -39.46
N GLN A 422 25.29 -26.50 -39.47
CA GLN A 422 26.09 -26.57 -38.25
C GLN A 422 25.98 -25.28 -37.43
N LEU A 423 26.01 -24.12 -38.08
CA LEU A 423 25.86 -22.81 -37.42
C LEU A 423 24.47 -22.66 -36.81
N ASN A 424 23.42 -23.06 -37.52
CA ASN A 424 22.04 -23.05 -37.01
C ASN A 424 21.88 -23.96 -35.78
N LYS A 425 22.49 -25.16 -35.79
CA LYS A 425 22.52 -26.06 -34.63
C LYS A 425 23.26 -25.43 -33.45
N GLN A 426 24.40 -24.78 -33.68
CA GLN A 426 25.15 -24.09 -32.63
C GLN A 426 24.38 -22.88 -32.06
N LEU A 427 23.80 -22.03 -32.91
CA LEU A 427 22.96 -20.90 -32.50
C LEU A 427 21.74 -21.37 -31.70
N GLY A 428 21.09 -22.46 -32.11
CA GLY A 428 19.99 -23.07 -31.36
C GLY A 428 20.42 -23.55 -29.96
N SER A 429 21.61 -24.14 -29.85
CA SER A 429 22.19 -24.53 -28.55
C SER A 429 22.51 -23.32 -27.68
N GLN A 430 23.15 -22.29 -28.23
CA GLN A 430 23.40 -21.02 -27.53
C GLN A 430 22.12 -20.35 -27.06
N LEU A 431 21.08 -20.33 -27.90
CA LEU A 431 19.79 -19.76 -27.57
C LEU A 431 19.17 -20.46 -26.36
N MET A 432 19.17 -21.80 -26.34
CA MET A 432 18.70 -22.58 -25.19
C MET A 432 19.51 -22.27 -23.93
N MET A 433 20.84 -22.20 -24.03
CA MET A 433 21.73 -21.87 -22.90
C MET A 433 21.51 -20.46 -22.36
N ALA A 434 21.33 -19.48 -23.25
CA ALA A 434 21.05 -18.08 -22.91
C ALA A 434 19.68 -17.93 -22.24
N ILE A 435 18.64 -18.63 -22.74
CA ILE A 435 17.32 -18.69 -22.10
C ILE A 435 17.43 -19.29 -20.69
N ASN A 436 18.11 -20.43 -20.54
CA ASN A 436 18.30 -21.07 -19.23
C ASN A 436 19.09 -20.17 -18.27
N LEU A 437 20.12 -19.48 -18.77
CA LEU A 437 20.90 -18.52 -17.99
C LEU A 437 19.99 -17.37 -17.51
N GLN A 438 19.15 -16.80 -18.38
CA GLN A 438 18.20 -15.75 -18.01
C GLN A 438 17.22 -16.23 -16.93
N VAL A 439 16.67 -17.44 -17.08
CA VAL A 439 15.75 -18.02 -16.09
C VAL A 439 16.45 -18.19 -14.74
N ASN A 440 17.65 -18.77 -14.72
CA ASN A 440 18.42 -18.97 -13.49
C ASN A 440 18.81 -17.62 -12.84
N GLN A 441 19.17 -16.62 -13.63
CA GLN A 441 19.45 -15.25 -13.15
C GLN A 441 18.22 -14.61 -12.52
N GLN A 442 17.05 -14.68 -13.18
CA GLN A 442 15.81 -14.14 -12.65
C GLN A 442 15.38 -14.83 -11.35
N GLN A 443 15.49 -16.17 -11.29
CA GLN A 443 15.23 -16.92 -10.08
C GLN A 443 16.20 -16.51 -8.96
N LEU A 444 17.50 -16.44 -9.23
CA LEU A 444 18.51 -16.03 -8.24
C LEU A 444 18.22 -14.63 -7.71
N MET A 445 17.90 -13.69 -8.60
CA MET A 445 17.51 -12.34 -8.22
C MET A 445 16.26 -12.31 -7.34
N SER A 446 15.24 -13.11 -7.68
CA SER A 446 14.01 -13.19 -6.89
C SER A 446 14.25 -13.77 -5.49
N VAL A 447 15.03 -14.87 -5.39
CA VAL A 447 15.36 -15.54 -4.13
C VAL A 447 16.25 -14.64 -3.27
N SER A 448 17.28 -14.03 -3.85
CA SER A 448 18.17 -13.10 -3.14
C SER A 448 17.42 -11.87 -2.61
N THR A 449 16.54 -11.27 -3.43
CA THR A 449 15.73 -10.12 -3.01
C THR A 449 14.76 -10.49 -1.88
N ASN A 450 14.09 -11.65 -2.00
CA ASN A 450 13.19 -12.16 -0.96
C ASN A 450 13.95 -12.47 0.34
N LEU A 451 15.11 -13.14 0.23
CA LEU A 451 16.01 -13.38 1.36
C LEU A 451 16.42 -12.08 2.04
N GLN A 452 16.86 -11.08 1.28
CA GLN A 452 17.23 -9.78 1.83
C GLN A 452 16.06 -9.11 2.56
N GLN A 453 14.83 -9.23 2.03
CA GLN A 453 13.62 -8.73 2.69
C GLN A 453 13.34 -9.49 3.99
N ILE A 454 13.33 -10.82 3.97
CA ILE A 454 13.12 -11.66 5.17
C ILE A 454 14.17 -11.32 6.24
N LEU A 455 15.44 -11.29 5.87
CA LEU A 455 16.54 -10.96 6.78
C LEU A 455 16.33 -9.56 7.38
N THR A 456 16.04 -8.55 6.55
CA THR A 456 15.84 -7.17 7.02
C THR A 456 14.64 -7.04 7.95
N GLN A 457 13.54 -7.71 7.61
CA GLN A 457 12.34 -7.78 8.45
C GLN A 457 12.67 -8.38 9.82
N GLN A 458 13.32 -9.54 9.86
CA GLN A 458 13.60 -10.25 11.11
C GLN A 458 14.65 -9.53 11.96
N MET A 459 15.71 -8.99 11.35
CA MET A 459 16.78 -8.28 12.06
C MET A 459 16.30 -7.04 12.81
N PHE A 460 15.20 -6.42 12.37
CA PHE A 460 14.62 -5.27 13.06
C PHE A 460 13.86 -5.63 14.34
N TRP A 461 13.30 -6.84 14.43
CA TRP A 461 12.45 -7.27 15.55
C TRP A 461 13.13 -8.25 16.50
N VAL A 462 14.37 -8.65 16.25
CA VAL A 462 15.16 -9.53 17.12
C VAL A 462 16.15 -8.70 17.94
N ASN A 463 16.35 -9.07 19.21
CA ASN A 463 17.36 -8.46 20.07
C ASN A 463 18.75 -8.62 19.43
N SER A 464 19.42 -7.50 19.17
CA SER A 464 20.77 -7.49 18.61
C SER A 464 21.84 -7.64 19.69
N ASN A 465 21.54 -7.21 20.91
CA ASN A 465 22.48 -7.19 22.02
C ASN A 465 21.81 -7.64 23.33
N LYS A 466 22.62 -7.95 24.34
CA LYS A 466 22.13 -8.19 25.70
C LYS A 466 21.44 -6.93 26.26
N PRO A 467 20.33 -7.08 27.00
CA PRO A 467 19.72 -5.98 27.73
C PRO A 467 20.72 -5.31 28.69
N MET A 468 20.57 -4.01 28.91
CA MET A 468 21.41 -3.23 29.82
C MET A 468 20.96 -3.40 31.28
N ASP A 469 21.03 -4.64 31.76
CA ASP A 469 20.72 -4.99 33.14
C ASP A 469 21.90 -4.73 34.09
N TRP A 470 21.75 -5.11 35.36
CA TRP A 470 22.80 -4.94 36.35
C TRP A 470 24.06 -5.77 36.04
N GLU A 471 23.93 -6.89 35.33
CA GLU A 471 25.08 -7.69 34.90
C GLU A 471 25.86 -6.99 33.78
N TRP A 472 25.16 -6.37 32.82
CA TRP A 472 25.78 -5.55 31.77
C TRP A 472 26.61 -4.41 32.38
N VAL A 473 26.07 -3.70 33.39
CA VAL A 473 26.78 -2.59 34.05
C VAL A 473 28.07 -3.07 34.74
N LYS A 474 28.05 -4.27 35.35
CA LYS A 474 29.26 -4.88 35.95
C LYS A 474 30.29 -5.28 34.89
N ALA A 475 29.84 -5.79 33.74
CA ALA A 475 30.71 -6.25 32.66
C ALA A 475 31.26 -5.10 31.80
N PHE A 476 30.60 -3.93 31.79
CA PHE A 476 30.92 -2.79 30.92
C PHE A 476 32.39 -2.31 31.00
N PRO A 477 33.02 -2.13 32.18
CA PRO A 477 34.42 -1.68 32.23
C PRO A 477 35.39 -2.62 31.53
N GLN A 478 35.16 -3.94 31.67
CA GLN A 478 35.98 -4.96 31.02
C GLN A 478 35.69 -5.00 29.51
N ALA A 479 34.41 -4.99 29.11
CA ALA A 479 34.01 -4.96 27.70
C ALA A 479 34.58 -3.74 26.95
N LEU A 480 34.59 -2.56 27.60
CA LEU A 480 35.15 -1.33 27.02
C LEU A 480 36.68 -1.43 26.84
N LYS A 481 37.39 -2.03 27.81
CA LYS A 481 38.82 -2.28 27.71
C LYS A 481 39.15 -3.25 26.56
N ASP A 482 38.39 -4.32 26.46
CA ASP A 482 38.56 -5.34 25.42
C ASP A 482 38.30 -4.74 24.03
N GLN A 483 37.23 -3.96 23.87
CA GLN A 483 36.88 -3.28 22.62
C GLN A 483 37.94 -2.25 22.19
N PHE A 484 38.48 -1.46 23.13
CA PHE A 484 39.55 -0.51 22.82
C PHE A 484 40.84 -1.22 22.38
N SER A 485 41.15 -2.38 22.96
CA SER A 485 42.33 -3.18 22.59
C SER A 485 42.19 -3.86 21.22
N ALA A 486 40.95 -4.16 20.80
CA ALA A 486 40.63 -4.76 19.51
C ALA A 486 40.66 -3.73 18.36
N MET A 487 40.53 -2.43 18.66
CA MET A 487 40.53 -1.36 17.66
C MET A 487 41.95 -1.10 17.12
N LYS A 488 42.41 -1.94 16.18
CA LYS A 488 43.67 -1.75 15.46
C LYS A 488 43.40 -1.19 14.06
N ILE A 489 43.56 0.12 13.89
CA ILE A 489 43.52 0.76 12.57
C ILE A 489 44.83 0.40 11.86
N THR A 490 44.77 -0.55 10.93
CA THR A 490 45.92 -0.89 10.08
C THR A 490 45.93 0.05 8.87
N VAL A 491 47.03 0.80 8.73
CA VAL A 491 47.27 1.68 7.58
C VAL A 491 48.29 0.99 6.70
N ASN A 492 47.93 0.66 5.46
CA ASN A 492 48.85 0.08 4.50
C ASN A 492 49.68 1.20 3.85
N TRP A 493 50.79 1.57 4.48
CA TRP A 493 51.65 2.67 4.06
C TRP A 493 52.28 2.47 2.67
N GLU A 494 52.45 1.23 2.19
CA GLU A 494 52.98 0.94 0.86
C GLU A 494 52.02 1.37 -0.27
N LYS A 495 50.71 1.19 -0.06
CA LYS A 495 49.68 1.62 -1.03
C LYS A 495 49.24 3.07 -0.83
N ALA A 496 49.49 3.65 0.36
CA ALA A 496 49.04 4.99 0.71
C ALA A 496 49.70 6.10 -0.12
N GLY A 497 50.99 5.97 -0.47
CA GLY A 497 51.74 6.99 -1.23
C GLY A 497 51.10 7.37 -2.58
N PRO A 498 50.99 6.44 -3.55
CA PRO A 498 50.37 6.72 -4.84
C PRO A 498 48.85 6.98 -4.72
N ALA A 499 48.18 6.35 -3.75
CA ALA A 499 46.77 6.59 -3.47
C ALA A 499 46.50 8.04 -3.04
N VAL A 500 47.36 8.66 -2.21
CA VAL A 500 47.20 10.05 -1.75
C VAL A 500 47.28 11.05 -2.90
N LEU A 501 48.09 10.80 -3.94
CA LEU A 501 48.16 11.66 -5.11
C LEU A 501 46.87 11.56 -5.96
N MET A 502 46.41 10.33 -6.24
CA MET A 502 45.12 10.11 -6.91
C MET A 502 43.95 10.68 -6.12
N ALA A 503 43.96 10.49 -4.80
CA ALA A 503 43.00 11.02 -3.84
C ALA A 503 42.89 12.54 -3.92
N PHE A 504 44.04 13.21 -3.91
CA PHE A 504 44.12 14.66 -3.99
C PHE A 504 43.62 15.17 -5.35
N LEU A 505 44.01 14.52 -6.45
CA LEU A 505 43.53 14.85 -7.79
C LEU A 505 42.01 14.66 -7.94
N ALA A 506 41.46 13.60 -7.36
CA ALA A 506 40.02 13.33 -7.39
C ALA A 506 39.21 14.30 -6.50
N GLY A 507 39.79 14.77 -5.38
CA GLY A 507 39.20 15.79 -4.51
C GLY A 507 39.41 17.23 -4.99
N LEU A 508 40.38 17.48 -5.88
CA LEU A 508 40.78 18.82 -6.35
C LEU A 508 39.62 19.64 -6.92
N PRO A 509 38.72 19.11 -7.79
CA PRO A 509 37.60 19.89 -8.30
C PRO A 509 36.68 20.41 -7.19
N LEU A 510 36.42 19.59 -6.17
CA LEU A 510 35.59 19.97 -5.01
C LEU A 510 36.26 21.11 -4.21
N LEU A 511 37.58 21.01 -3.99
CA LEU A 511 38.36 22.03 -3.29
C LEU A 511 38.44 23.34 -4.07
N LEU A 512 38.60 23.29 -5.40
CA LEU A 512 38.60 24.47 -6.26
C LEU A 512 37.25 25.18 -6.24
N ILE A 513 36.14 24.45 -6.34
CA ILE A 513 34.79 25.02 -6.24
C ILE A 513 34.58 25.66 -4.86
N ALA A 514 34.99 25.00 -3.78
CA ALA A 514 34.93 25.55 -2.43
C ALA A 514 35.76 26.85 -2.30
N GLY A 515 36.95 26.87 -2.90
CA GLY A 515 37.84 28.03 -2.99
C GLY A 515 37.22 29.21 -3.75
N VAL A 516 36.61 28.96 -4.92
CA VAL A 516 35.92 29.97 -5.73
C VAL A 516 34.74 30.58 -4.97
N ILE A 517 33.92 29.74 -4.32
CA ILE A 517 32.81 30.22 -3.49
C ILE A 517 33.34 31.09 -2.34
N ARG A 518 34.42 30.64 -1.67
CA ARG A 518 35.06 31.37 -0.57
C ARG A 518 35.63 32.72 -1.02
N TRP A 519 36.23 32.77 -2.21
CA TRP A 519 36.72 34.00 -2.83
C TRP A 519 35.57 34.98 -3.15
N ARG A 520 34.44 34.47 -3.65
CA ARG A 520 33.24 35.27 -3.98
C ARG A 520 32.33 35.59 -2.79
N LEU A 521 32.69 35.23 -1.56
CA LEU A 521 31.85 35.47 -0.36
C LEU A 521 31.46 36.93 -0.15
N LYS A 522 32.39 37.88 -0.36
CA LYS A 522 32.10 39.31 -0.19
C LYS A 522 31.05 39.79 -1.20
N TRP A 523 31.14 39.29 -2.44
CA TRP A 523 30.16 39.59 -3.50
C TRP A 523 28.79 38.97 -3.17
N LEU A 524 28.75 37.70 -2.75
CA LEU A 524 27.51 37.02 -2.34
C LEU A 524 26.81 37.76 -1.19
N LYS A 525 27.55 38.20 -0.16
CA LYS A 525 27.00 38.98 0.96
C LYS A 525 26.46 40.34 0.51
N LYS A 526 27.18 41.05 -0.37
CA LYS A 526 26.71 42.34 -0.90
C LYS A 526 25.43 42.17 -1.72
N TRP A 527 25.34 41.09 -2.51
CA TRP A 527 24.15 40.79 -3.30
C TRP A 527 22.96 40.40 -2.42
N GLN A 528 23.18 39.60 -1.37
CA GLN A 528 22.16 39.28 -0.37
C GLN A 528 21.67 40.54 0.38
N ALA A 529 22.56 41.45 0.76
CA ALA A 529 22.19 42.72 1.38
C ALA A 529 21.32 43.57 0.45
N LYS A 530 21.68 43.66 -0.84
CA LYS A 530 20.85 44.35 -1.85
C LYS A 530 19.45 43.75 -1.94
N LEU A 531 19.35 42.41 -1.99
CA LEU A 531 18.05 41.72 -2.01
C LEU A 531 17.25 42.02 -0.74
N ALA A 532 17.91 42.13 0.42
CA ALA A 532 17.30 42.44 1.71
C ALA A 532 16.83 43.90 1.82
N ASP A 533 17.53 44.85 1.20
CA ASP A 533 17.15 46.27 1.21
C ASP A 533 15.93 46.54 0.30
N ASP A 534 15.75 45.74 -0.75
CA ASP A 534 14.56 45.79 -1.60
C ASP A 534 13.32 45.18 -0.92
N VAL A 535 13.48 44.47 0.20
CA VAL A 535 12.39 43.80 0.93
C VAL A 535 11.46 44.82 1.58
N GLY A 536 10.15 44.72 1.31
CA GLY A 536 9.16 45.67 1.80
C GLY A 536 8.92 46.88 0.89
N SER A 537 9.78 47.11 -0.11
CA SER A 537 9.53 48.11 -1.16
C SER A 537 8.40 47.67 -2.10
N LEU A 538 7.37 48.50 -2.25
CA LEU A 538 6.23 48.22 -3.13
C LEU A 538 6.64 48.03 -4.61
N ARG A 539 7.70 48.72 -5.05
CA ARG A 539 8.14 48.73 -6.46
C ARG A 539 9.19 47.66 -6.75
N ASN A 540 10.08 47.39 -5.80
CA ASN A 540 11.24 46.52 -6.02
C ASN A 540 11.07 45.11 -5.45
N ASP A 541 10.32 44.92 -4.36
CA ASP A 541 10.14 43.60 -3.72
C ASP A 541 9.39 42.64 -4.65
N SER A 542 9.88 41.40 -4.80
CA SER A 542 9.32 40.35 -5.67
C SER A 542 9.37 38.99 -4.99
N GLN A 543 8.48 38.07 -5.38
CA GLN A 543 8.36 36.74 -4.78
C GLN A 543 9.66 35.91 -4.85
N LEU A 544 10.56 36.21 -5.81
CA LEU A 544 11.82 35.51 -5.99
C LEU A 544 12.97 36.05 -5.11
N HIS A 545 12.83 37.19 -4.43
CA HIS A 545 13.90 37.74 -3.60
C HIS A 545 14.25 36.82 -2.43
N THR A 546 13.24 36.26 -1.74
CA THR A 546 13.45 35.35 -0.62
C THR A 546 14.07 34.00 -1.05
N PRO A 547 13.56 33.29 -2.09
CA PRO A 547 14.23 32.11 -2.63
C PRO A 547 15.68 32.36 -3.08
N LYS A 548 15.95 33.51 -3.74
CA LYS A 548 17.31 33.88 -4.13
C LYS A 548 18.22 34.11 -2.92
N ALA A 549 17.73 34.76 -1.86
CA ALA A 549 18.49 34.96 -0.63
C ALA A 549 18.82 33.63 0.06
N ILE A 550 17.87 32.70 0.12
CA ILE A 550 18.09 31.33 0.63
C ILE A 550 19.08 30.56 -0.24
N LEU A 551 19.01 30.70 -1.57
CA LEU A 551 19.97 30.08 -2.48
C LEU A 551 21.39 30.62 -2.25
N ILE A 552 21.55 31.92 -1.97
CA ILE A 552 22.84 32.49 -1.58
C ILE A 552 23.33 31.88 -0.26
N ASP A 553 22.45 31.74 0.75
CA ASP A 553 22.81 31.10 2.01
C ASP A 553 23.21 29.63 1.83
N LEU A 554 22.55 28.90 0.92
CA LEU A 554 22.91 27.54 0.53
C LEU A 554 24.30 27.51 -0.10
N ILE A 555 24.57 28.37 -1.10
CA ILE A 555 25.89 28.48 -1.73
C ILE A 555 26.96 28.83 -0.69
N ARG A 556 26.67 29.69 0.28
CA ARG A 556 27.59 30.06 1.37
C ARG A 556 27.85 28.92 2.36
N ALA A 557 26.98 27.90 2.41
CA ALA A 557 27.16 26.71 3.26
C ALA A 557 27.95 25.59 2.57
N LEU A 558 27.90 25.52 1.22
CA LEU A 558 28.56 24.48 0.41
C LEU A 558 30.09 24.30 0.62
N PRO A 559 30.91 25.33 0.91
CA PRO A 559 32.37 25.11 1.02
C PRO A 559 32.76 24.04 2.04
N VAL A 560 32.06 23.96 3.17
CA VAL A 560 32.33 22.93 4.19
C VAL A 560 31.83 21.56 3.74
N CYS A 561 30.67 21.50 3.07
CA CYS A 561 30.16 20.27 2.45
C CYS A 561 31.17 19.67 1.46
N LEU A 562 31.74 20.52 0.60
CA LEU A 562 32.73 20.13 -0.40
C LEU A 562 34.05 19.68 0.25
N LEU A 563 34.46 20.32 1.35
CA LEU A 563 35.63 19.88 2.13
C LEU A 563 35.42 18.51 2.78
N ILE A 564 34.23 18.26 3.37
CA ILE A 564 33.88 16.96 3.96
C ILE A 564 33.85 15.87 2.88
N LEU A 565 33.23 16.13 1.73
CA LEU A 565 33.21 15.18 0.61
C LEU A 565 34.62 14.92 0.06
N ALA A 566 35.44 15.96 -0.10
CA ALA A 566 36.82 15.80 -0.55
C ALA A 566 37.63 14.94 0.44
N ALA A 567 37.50 15.21 1.74
CA ALA A 567 38.15 14.40 2.78
C ALA A 567 37.66 12.93 2.76
N GLY A 568 36.36 12.71 2.62
CA GLY A 568 35.78 11.36 2.53
C GLY A 568 36.25 10.60 1.29
N LEU A 569 36.35 11.27 0.14
CA LEU A 569 36.84 10.68 -1.10
C LEU A 569 38.32 10.32 -0.97
N ILE A 570 39.11 11.19 -0.34
CA ILE A 570 40.52 10.92 -0.04
C ILE A 570 40.66 9.65 0.83
N LEU A 571 39.87 9.56 1.90
CA LEU A 571 39.87 8.40 2.80
C LEU A 571 39.42 7.11 2.11
N LEU A 572 38.50 7.20 1.13
CA LEU A 572 38.09 6.06 0.32
C LEU A 572 39.26 5.51 -0.51
N THR A 573 39.95 6.41 -1.20
CA THR A 573 41.09 6.05 -2.07
C THR A 573 42.30 5.53 -1.31
N MET A 574 42.46 5.87 -0.03
CA MET A 574 43.53 5.36 0.84
C MET A 574 43.39 3.87 1.21
N GLN A 575 42.29 3.20 0.83
CA GLN A 575 42.06 1.76 1.03
C GLN A 575 42.29 1.29 2.48
N LEU A 576 41.88 2.11 3.46
CA LEU A 576 41.83 1.70 4.86
C LEU A 576 40.78 0.60 5.07
N ASN A 577 40.94 -0.24 6.10
CA ASN A 577 39.93 -1.25 6.47
C ASN A 577 38.53 -0.66 6.73
N ILE A 578 38.45 0.63 7.05
CA ILE A 578 37.21 1.38 7.33
C ILE A 578 36.89 2.45 6.28
N SER A 579 37.55 2.39 5.11
CA SER A 579 37.44 3.42 4.06
C SER A 579 36.01 3.60 3.52
N GLU A 580 35.28 2.52 3.28
CA GLU A 580 33.87 2.57 2.85
C GLU A 580 32.95 3.19 3.90
N LEU A 581 33.18 2.85 5.18
CA LEU A 581 32.46 3.41 6.32
C LEU A 581 32.71 4.92 6.42
N LEU A 582 33.96 5.34 6.33
CA LEU A 582 34.33 6.76 6.37
C LEU A 582 33.75 7.56 5.20
N TRP A 583 33.68 6.96 4.00
CA TRP A 583 33.04 7.58 2.85
C TRP A 583 31.53 7.76 3.05
N ALA A 584 30.83 6.72 3.51
CA ALA A 584 29.40 6.80 3.78
C ALA A 584 29.06 7.79 4.90
N PHE A 585 29.88 7.79 5.96
CA PHE A 585 29.78 8.77 7.03
C PHE A 585 30.00 10.19 6.51
N SER A 586 30.98 10.41 5.64
CA SER A 586 31.23 11.71 5.02
C SER A 586 30.05 12.20 4.18
N LYS A 587 29.35 11.30 3.47
CA LYS A 587 28.10 11.65 2.74
C LYS A 587 26.98 12.07 3.69
N LYS A 588 26.72 11.31 4.77
CA LYS A 588 25.70 11.67 5.78
C LYS A 588 26.08 12.95 6.51
N LEU A 589 27.34 13.14 6.87
CA LEU A 589 27.88 14.35 7.50
C LEU A 589 27.77 15.58 6.58
N THR A 590 27.95 15.37 5.26
CA THR A 590 27.74 16.43 4.26
C THR A 590 26.28 16.87 4.21
N MET A 591 25.34 15.92 4.15
CA MET A 591 23.91 16.23 4.19
C MET A 591 23.52 16.92 5.50
N PHE A 592 24.04 16.42 6.62
CA PHE A 592 23.88 17.04 7.95
C PHE A 592 24.34 18.50 7.94
N TRP A 593 25.54 18.79 7.41
CA TRP A 593 26.07 20.15 7.37
C TRP A 593 25.32 21.03 6.37
N LEU A 594 24.84 20.47 5.25
CA LEU A 594 24.03 21.21 4.29
C LEU A 594 22.76 21.76 4.96
N VAL A 595 22.04 20.92 5.72
CA VAL A 595 20.79 21.29 6.40
C VAL A 595 21.05 22.25 7.55
N PHE A 596 21.88 21.86 8.53
CA PHE A 596 22.11 22.69 9.71
C PHE A 596 22.95 23.94 9.40
N GLY A 597 23.88 23.85 8.46
CA GLY A 597 24.67 24.98 7.97
C GLY A 597 23.80 26.00 7.27
N LEU A 598 22.84 25.58 6.43
CA LEU A 598 21.84 26.47 5.83
C LEU A 598 21.00 27.16 6.91
N CYS A 599 20.46 26.41 7.87
CA CYS A 599 19.67 27.00 8.97
C CYS A 599 20.46 28.01 9.79
N TRP A 600 21.73 27.71 10.07
CA TRP A 600 22.61 28.63 10.77
C TRP A 600 22.85 29.93 10.00
N LYS A 601 22.92 29.87 8.65
CA LYS A 601 23.02 31.07 7.79
C LYS A 601 21.71 31.85 7.70
N VAL A 602 20.58 31.16 7.59
CA VAL A 602 19.24 31.79 7.58
C VAL A 602 18.97 32.55 8.89
N LEU A 603 19.44 32.01 10.03
CA LEU A 603 19.35 32.61 11.37
C LEU A 603 20.50 33.57 11.71
N GLU A 604 21.37 33.92 10.75
CA GLU A 604 22.46 34.88 10.96
C GLU A 604 21.89 36.29 11.30
N LYS A 605 22.72 37.14 11.93
CA LYS A 605 22.35 38.55 12.14
C LYS A 605 22.14 39.20 10.77
N ASP A 606 21.05 39.93 10.59
CA ASP A 606 20.60 40.45 9.28
C ASP A 606 20.33 39.39 8.20
N GLY A 607 20.19 38.11 8.59
CA GLY A 607 19.88 37.00 7.68
C GLY A 607 18.42 37.00 7.22
N VAL A 608 18.08 36.00 6.42
CA VAL A 608 16.74 35.83 5.82
C VAL A 608 15.64 35.79 6.91
N ALA A 609 15.90 35.18 8.06
CA ALA A 609 14.92 35.09 9.15
C ALA A 609 14.47 36.46 9.68
N ILE A 610 15.41 37.40 9.84
CA ILE A 610 15.11 38.73 10.37
C ILE A 610 14.58 39.63 9.23
N ARG A 611 15.32 39.73 8.13
CA ARG A 611 15.03 40.69 7.04
C ARG A 611 13.83 40.29 6.18
N HIS A 612 13.68 39.00 5.85
CA HIS A 612 12.60 38.53 4.98
C HIS A 612 11.41 37.98 5.76
N PHE A 613 11.63 37.18 6.82
CA PHE A 613 10.53 36.60 7.60
C PHE A 613 10.04 37.47 8.76
N ASN A 614 10.72 38.59 9.04
CA ASN A 614 10.37 39.50 10.13
C ASN A 614 10.35 38.82 11.51
N MET A 615 11.23 37.83 11.72
CA MET A 615 11.34 37.15 13.00
C MET A 615 12.07 38.04 14.03
N PRO A 616 11.61 38.09 15.30
CA PRO A 616 12.28 38.84 16.35
C PRO A 616 13.75 38.43 16.53
N VAL A 617 14.62 39.42 16.76
CA VAL A 617 16.07 39.21 16.91
C VAL A 617 16.38 38.30 18.12
N GLU A 618 15.63 38.44 19.21
CA GLU A 618 15.77 37.61 20.41
C GLU A 618 15.46 36.13 20.10
N LEU A 619 14.35 35.88 19.40
CA LEU A 619 13.91 34.55 19.00
C LEU A 619 14.94 33.88 18.08
N THR A 620 15.41 34.57 17.03
CA THR A 620 16.42 34.03 16.11
C THR A 620 17.74 33.71 16.82
N SER A 621 18.16 34.54 17.77
CA SER A 621 19.37 34.28 18.57
C SER A 621 19.24 33.05 19.48
N HIS A 622 18.05 32.83 20.06
CA HIS A 622 17.75 31.65 20.87
C HIS A 622 17.78 30.37 20.01
N TRP A 623 17.03 30.34 18.91
CA TRP A 623 16.97 29.21 17.99
C TRP A 623 18.33 28.86 17.39
N ARG A 624 19.13 29.88 17.07
CA ARG A 624 20.48 29.67 16.57
C ARG A 624 21.36 28.90 17.57
N ARG A 625 21.33 29.28 18.85
CA ARG A 625 22.09 28.56 19.91
C ARG A 625 21.58 27.13 20.10
N GLN A 626 20.25 26.94 20.10
CA GLN A 626 19.65 25.61 20.26
C GLN A 626 19.97 24.68 19.10
N ILE A 627 19.89 25.17 17.86
CA ILE A 627 20.25 24.37 16.67
C ILE A 627 21.68 23.85 16.77
N VAL A 628 22.64 24.64 17.23
CA VAL A 628 24.02 24.15 17.38
C VAL A 628 24.12 23.07 18.44
N ARG A 629 23.52 23.27 19.62
CA ARG A 629 23.54 22.29 20.71
C ARG A 629 22.93 20.95 20.28
N ILE A 630 21.75 21.00 19.64
CA ILE A 630 21.06 19.81 19.13
C ILE A 630 21.86 19.17 18.00
N SER A 631 22.37 19.94 17.05
CA SER A 631 23.13 19.41 15.91
C SER A 631 24.42 18.69 16.37
N LEU A 632 25.14 19.22 17.36
CA LEU A 632 26.30 18.56 17.96
C LEU A 632 25.93 17.23 18.62
N ALA A 633 24.78 17.20 19.31
CA ALA A 633 24.26 15.98 19.90
C ALA A 633 23.85 14.94 18.83
N LEU A 634 23.52 15.32 17.59
CA LEU A 634 23.17 14.34 16.54
C LEU A 634 24.37 13.67 15.85
N LEU A 635 25.59 14.19 16.03
CA LEU A 635 26.78 13.68 15.33
C LEU A 635 27.15 12.24 15.70
N PRO A 636 27.19 11.83 16.99
CA PRO A 636 27.41 10.44 17.35
C PRO A 636 26.30 9.52 16.78
N LEU A 637 25.04 9.96 16.83
CA LEU A 637 23.92 9.20 16.30
C LEU A 637 24.08 8.91 14.80
N HIS A 638 24.59 9.87 14.01
CA HIS A 638 24.93 9.67 12.60
C HIS A 638 26.04 8.64 12.39
N PHE A 639 27.11 8.71 13.18
CA PHE A 639 28.24 7.79 13.04
C PHE A 639 27.79 6.35 13.24
N TRP A 640 27.14 6.05 14.37
CA TRP A 640 26.66 4.69 14.67
C TRP A 640 25.51 4.26 13.75
N SER A 641 24.68 5.18 13.26
CA SER A 641 23.67 4.85 12.24
C SER A 641 24.31 4.36 10.94
N VAL A 642 25.44 4.95 10.51
CA VAL A 642 26.22 4.48 9.36
C VAL A 642 26.89 3.13 9.65
N VAL A 643 27.42 2.94 10.87
CA VAL A 643 27.95 1.63 11.28
C VAL A 643 26.87 0.55 11.21
N ALA A 644 25.64 0.86 11.62
CA ALA A 644 24.50 -0.07 11.51
C ALA A 644 24.10 -0.42 10.08
N GLU A 645 24.30 0.51 9.14
CA GLU A 645 23.96 0.31 7.74
C GLU A 645 24.99 -0.53 6.99
N LEU A 646 26.28 -0.35 7.28
CA LEU A 646 27.38 -0.97 6.53
C LEU A 646 28.10 -2.11 7.26
N SER A 647 28.06 -2.14 8.58
CA SER A 647 28.82 -3.11 9.39
C SER A 647 28.04 -3.57 10.63
N PRO A 648 26.81 -4.11 10.45
CA PRO A 648 25.95 -4.46 11.58
C PRO A 648 26.51 -5.56 12.49
N LEU A 649 27.37 -6.45 11.96
CA LEU A 649 28.05 -7.49 12.75
C LEU A 649 28.93 -6.92 13.87
N HIS A 650 29.53 -5.74 13.67
CA HIS A 650 30.33 -5.07 14.70
C HIS A 650 29.48 -4.52 15.84
N LEU A 651 28.17 -4.31 15.64
CA LEU A 651 27.28 -3.76 16.66
C LEU A 651 26.94 -4.75 17.77
N MET A 652 27.05 -6.05 17.52
CA MET A 652 26.58 -7.08 18.45
C MET A 652 27.38 -7.12 19.76
N ASP A 653 28.67 -6.79 19.66
CA ASP A 653 29.61 -6.74 20.78
C ASP A 653 30.00 -5.28 21.14
N ASP A 654 29.33 -4.28 20.55
CA ASP A 654 29.64 -2.84 20.70
C ASP A 654 29.05 -2.24 21.99
N ALA A 655 29.64 -2.61 23.14
CA ALA A 655 29.25 -2.06 24.44
C ALA A 655 29.49 -0.54 24.52
N MET A 656 30.54 -0.03 23.87
CA MET A 656 30.81 1.41 23.77
C MET A 656 29.68 2.15 23.05
N GLY A 657 29.23 1.63 21.91
CA GLY A 657 28.14 2.18 21.12
C GLY A 657 26.82 2.22 21.88
N GLN A 658 26.47 1.14 22.58
CA GLN A 658 25.26 1.11 23.42
C GLN A 658 25.28 2.24 24.47
N PHE A 659 26.41 2.41 25.15
CA PHE A 659 26.56 3.47 26.16
C PHE A 659 26.53 4.87 25.56
N VAL A 660 27.32 5.10 24.49
CA VAL A 660 27.41 6.41 23.82
C VAL A 660 26.06 6.83 23.29
N ILE A 661 25.31 5.92 22.64
CA ILE A 661 24.00 6.21 22.08
C ILE A 661 22.96 6.42 23.16
N LEU A 662 22.96 5.64 24.24
CA LEU A 662 22.06 5.87 25.37
C LEU A 662 22.27 7.27 25.98
N LEU A 663 23.53 7.64 26.26
CA LEU A 663 23.88 8.96 26.78
C LEU A 663 23.53 10.08 25.80
N ASN A 664 23.75 9.85 24.51
CA ASN A 664 23.47 10.80 23.44
C ASN A 664 21.97 11.05 23.28
N LEU A 665 21.14 10.00 23.31
CA LEU A 665 19.68 10.10 23.28
C LEU A 665 19.14 10.82 24.53
N LEU A 666 19.72 10.56 25.70
CA LEU A 666 19.39 11.30 26.93
C LEU A 666 19.72 12.79 26.79
N LEU A 667 20.90 13.12 26.26
CA LEU A 667 21.30 14.52 26.01
C LEU A 667 20.33 15.21 25.03
N ILE A 668 19.94 14.54 23.94
CA ILE A 668 18.96 15.06 22.98
C ILE A 668 17.61 15.29 23.67
N ALA A 669 17.12 14.33 24.46
CA ALA A 669 15.86 14.46 25.19
C ALA A 669 15.87 15.68 26.13
N VAL A 670 16.96 15.89 26.86
CA VAL A 670 17.14 17.06 27.75
C VAL A 670 17.20 18.36 26.97
N LEU A 671 17.89 18.40 25.83
CA LEU A 671 18.01 19.61 24.99
C LEU A 671 16.70 20.01 24.31
N VAL A 672 15.87 19.03 23.94
CA VAL A 672 14.58 19.25 23.27
C VAL A 672 13.46 19.57 24.28
N TRP A 673 13.58 19.10 25.52
CA TRP A 673 12.56 19.31 26.57
C TRP A 673 12.09 20.77 26.76
N PRO A 674 12.97 21.79 26.80
CA PRO A 674 12.53 23.20 26.90
C PRO A 674 11.60 23.61 25.75
N MET A 675 11.88 23.17 24.52
CA MET A 675 11.05 23.49 23.35
C MET A 675 9.65 22.88 23.44
N CYS A 676 9.57 21.66 23.98
CA CYS A 676 8.30 20.98 24.24
C CYS A 676 7.49 21.72 25.32
N ARG A 677 8.14 22.05 26.43
CA ARG A 677 7.52 22.77 27.56
C ARG A 677 7.00 24.16 27.15
N GLU A 678 7.75 24.90 26.33
CA GLU A 678 7.31 26.18 25.79
C GLU A 678 6.11 26.02 24.86
N SER A 679 6.15 25.05 23.94
CA SER A 679 5.03 24.80 23.02
C SER A 679 3.75 24.36 23.74
N TRP A 680 3.84 23.58 24.82
CA TRP A 680 2.68 23.18 25.62
C TRP A 680 2.06 24.32 26.44
N ARG A 681 2.85 25.34 26.78
CA ARG A 681 2.39 26.52 27.54
C ARG A 681 1.78 27.61 26.65
N ASP A 682 2.17 27.63 25.38
CA ASP A 682 1.69 28.59 24.40
C ASP A 682 0.25 28.25 23.95
N LYS A 683 -0.73 28.96 24.51
CA LYS A 683 -2.17 28.79 24.22
C LYS A 683 -2.54 29.20 22.80
N GLU A 684 -1.72 29.99 22.11
CA GLU A 684 -1.96 30.40 20.72
C GLU A 684 -1.21 29.53 19.70
N SER A 685 -0.52 28.48 20.16
CA SER A 685 0.26 27.63 19.25
C SER A 685 -0.64 26.84 18.30
N HIS A 686 -0.35 26.91 17.00
CA HIS A 686 -1.02 26.10 15.98
C HIS A 686 -0.89 24.60 16.31
N THR A 687 -2.01 23.88 16.28
CA THR A 687 -2.14 22.48 16.71
C THR A 687 -1.12 21.55 16.03
N LEU A 688 -0.79 21.81 14.76
CA LEU A 688 0.18 21.04 13.99
C LEU A 688 1.62 21.19 14.52
N ARG A 689 2.01 22.39 14.97
CA ARG A 689 3.32 22.65 15.58
C ARG A 689 3.44 21.94 16.92
N LEU A 690 2.39 22.02 17.74
CA LEU A 690 2.31 21.33 19.03
C LEU A 690 2.52 19.83 18.89
N VAL A 691 1.78 19.19 17.98
CA VAL A 691 1.89 17.75 17.70
C VAL A 691 3.28 17.40 17.19
N THR A 692 3.81 18.16 16.23
CA THR A 692 5.13 17.89 15.62
C THR A 692 6.24 17.93 16.67
N ILE A 693 6.28 18.98 17.51
CA ILE A 693 7.31 19.12 18.56
C ILE A 693 7.14 18.02 19.62
N THR A 694 5.90 17.70 20.01
CA THR A 694 5.62 16.66 21.01
C THR A 694 6.10 15.29 20.53
N VAL A 695 5.73 14.89 19.31
CA VAL A 695 6.16 13.61 18.71
C VAL A 695 7.69 13.56 18.60
N LEU A 696 8.32 14.62 18.09
CA LEU A 696 9.77 14.67 17.94
C LEU A 696 10.52 14.56 19.28
N SER A 697 9.91 15.03 20.37
CA SER A 697 10.49 14.99 21.72
C SER A 697 10.36 13.63 22.40
N ILE A 698 9.31 12.86 22.09
CA ILE A 698 9.08 11.52 22.67
C ILE A 698 9.99 10.48 22.02
N VAL A 699 10.31 10.62 20.72
CA VAL A 699 11.10 9.62 19.98
C VAL A 699 12.46 9.31 20.63
N PRO A 700 13.31 10.28 21.03
CA PRO A 700 14.57 9.98 21.71
C PRO A 700 14.40 9.13 22.97
N VAL A 701 13.33 9.34 23.74
CA VAL A 701 13.02 8.57 24.94
C VAL A 701 12.61 7.14 24.58
N ALA A 702 11.76 6.97 23.56
CA ALA A 702 11.38 5.64 23.07
C ALA A 702 12.59 4.85 22.54
N LEU A 703 13.49 5.50 21.80
CA LEU A 703 14.75 4.93 21.31
C LEU A 703 15.70 4.55 22.46
N MET A 704 15.70 5.33 23.55
CA MET A 704 16.48 5.02 24.75
C MET A 704 15.99 3.72 25.42
N VAL A 705 14.66 3.54 25.51
CA VAL A 705 14.06 2.29 26.02
C VAL A 705 14.42 1.10 25.14
N LEU A 706 14.31 1.23 23.80
CA LEU A 706 14.70 0.16 22.86
C LEU A 706 16.18 -0.22 22.99
N THR A 707 17.06 0.76 23.18
CA THR A 707 18.49 0.52 23.41
C THR A 707 18.72 -0.28 24.70
N ALA A 708 18.05 0.12 25.79
CA ALA A 708 18.17 -0.52 27.08
C ALA A 708 17.62 -1.97 27.09
N THR A 709 16.59 -2.26 26.29
CA THR A 709 15.99 -3.61 26.18
C THR A 709 16.72 -4.54 25.21
N GLY A 710 17.76 -4.07 24.51
CA GLY A 710 18.60 -4.91 23.62
C GLY A 710 18.32 -4.78 22.12
N TYR A 711 17.43 -3.86 21.70
CA TYR A 711 17.10 -3.57 20.29
C TYR A 711 18.01 -2.49 19.69
N PHE A 712 19.33 -2.64 19.86
CA PHE A 712 20.29 -1.60 19.48
C PHE A 712 20.34 -1.33 17.97
N TYR A 713 20.31 -2.37 17.14
CA TYR A 713 20.22 -2.22 15.68
C TYR A 713 18.96 -1.45 15.25
N THR A 714 17.81 -1.81 15.81
CA THR A 714 16.52 -1.17 15.59
C THR A 714 16.57 0.31 15.98
N THR A 715 17.15 0.62 17.13
CA THR A 715 17.40 2.01 17.57
C THR A 715 18.18 2.80 16.52
N LEU A 716 19.27 2.24 15.98
CA LEU A 716 20.14 2.94 15.02
C LEU A 716 19.50 3.13 13.63
N ARG A 717 18.68 2.17 13.20
CA ARG A 717 17.87 2.31 11.96
C ARG A 717 16.79 3.37 12.13
N LEU A 718 16.02 3.32 13.23
CA LEU A 718 14.97 4.28 13.54
C LEU A 718 15.54 5.68 13.79
N SER A 719 16.69 5.79 14.45
CA SER A 719 17.34 7.09 14.70
C SER A 719 17.80 7.75 13.41
N GLY A 720 18.32 6.99 12.45
CA GLY A 720 18.65 7.49 11.10
C GLY A 720 17.44 8.09 10.39
N ARG A 721 16.30 7.37 10.38
CA ARG A 721 15.03 7.87 9.78
C ARG A 721 14.44 9.05 10.54
N TRP A 722 14.58 9.05 11.86
CA TRP A 722 14.17 10.18 12.68
C TRP A 722 14.99 11.43 12.36
N ILE A 723 16.31 11.32 12.16
CA ILE A 723 17.15 12.44 11.73
C ILE A 723 16.73 12.95 10.34
N GLU A 724 16.48 12.07 9.38
CA GLU A 724 15.98 12.45 8.05
C GLU A 724 14.61 13.15 8.14
N THR A 725 13.75 12.70 9.06
CA THR A 725 12.47 13.37 9.36
C THR A 725 12.70 14.75 9.97
N VAL A 726 13.69 14.94 10.86
CA VAL A 726 14.09 16.26 11.37
C VAL A 726 14.51 17.18 10.22
N TYR A 727 15.28 16.67 9.24
CA TYR A 727 15.67 17.44 8.06
C TYR A 727 14.46 17.85 7.23
N LEU A 728 13.53 16.94 7.01
CA LEU A 728 12.30 17.24 6.30
C LEU A 728 11.48 18.31 7.04
N VAL A 729 11.34 18.24 8.37
CA VAL A 729 10.61 19.25 9.17
C VAL A 729 11.30 20.62 9.13
N ILE A 730 12.63 20.66 9.18
CA ILE A 730 13.41 21.90 9.06
C ILE A 730 13.23 22.52 7.68
N PHE A 731 13.43 21.74 6.61
CA PHE A 731 13.26 22.17 5.24
C PHE A 731 11.83 22.65 4.99
N TRP A 732 10.86 21.90 5.51
CA TRP A 732 9.45 22.22 5.45
C TRP A 732 9.12 23.56 6.11
N ASN A 733 9.66 23.82 7.30
CA ASN A 733 9.45 25.09 7.99
C ASN A 733 10.00 26.27 7.17
N LEU A 734 11.20 26.11 6.61
CA LEU A 734 11.81 27.12 5.74
C LEU A 734 10.99 27.35 4.46
N LEU A 735 10.52 26.28 3.82
CA LEU A 735 9.65 26.35 2.65
C LEU A 735 8.34 27.05 2.98
N PHE A 736 7.72 26.72 4.11
CA PHE A 736 6.47 27.31 4.58
C PHE A 736 6.59 28.83 4.78
N GLN A 737 7.65 29.28 5.47
CA GLN A 737 7.90 30.71 5.67
C GLN A 737 8.19 31.43 4.34
N THR A 738 8.91 30.78 3.43
CA THR A 738 9.19 31.31 2.08
C THR A 738 7.93 31.48 1.26
N VAL A 739 7.05 30.49 1.29
CA VAL A 739 5.75 30.51 0.61
C VAL A 739 4.83 31.56 1.20
N LEU A 740 4.70 31.63 2.53
CA LEU A 740 3.91 32.67 3.21
C LEU A 740 4.38 34.08 2.83
N ARG A 741 5.70 34.30 2.81
CA ARG A 741 6.28 35.57 2.36
C ARG A 741 6.02 35.83 0.88
N GLY A 742 6.14 34.83 0.03
CA GLY A 742 5.84 34.94 -1.41
C GLY A 742 4.39 35.34 -1.67
N LEU A 743 3.45 34.75 -0.93
CA LEU A 743 2.02 35.06 -0.99
C LEU A 743 1.73 36.47 -0.47
N SER A 744 2.36 36.90 0.63
CA SER A 744 2.15 38.26 1.17
C SER A 744 2.67 39.34 0.22
N VAL A 745 3.81 39.12 -0.44
CA VAL A 745 4.34 40.02 -1.48
C VAL A 745 3.45 40.02 -2.72
N ALA A 746 2.95 38.86 -3.15
CA ALA A 746 2.01 38.77 -4.27
C ALA A 746 0.72 39.54 -4.00
N ALA A 747 0.16 39.40 -2.78
CA ALA A 747 -1.03 40.13 -2.35
C ALA A 747 -0.79 41.65 -2.37
N ARG A 748 0.33 42.13 -1.82
CA ARG A 748 0.72 43.56 -1.86
C ARG A 748 0.81 44.11 -3.28
N ARG A 749 1.44 43.38 -4.21
CA ARG A 749 1.56 43.80 -5.62
C ARG A 749 0.21 43.87 -6.33
N ILE A 750 -0.69 42.91 -6.09
CA ILE A 750 -2.02 42.90 -6.69
C ILE A 750 -2.86 44.08 -6.15
N ALA A 751 -2.81 44.34 -4.84
CA ALA A 751 -3.48 45.48 -4.23
C ALA A 751 -2.99 46.81 -4.83
N TYR A 752 -1.67 46.97 -4.97
CA TYR A 752 -1.05 48.15 -5.60
C TYR A 752 -1.48 48.32 -7.07
N ARG A 753 -1.50 47.25 -7.87
CA ARG A 753 -1.99 47.29 -9.27
C ARG A 753 -3.47 47.69 -9.36
N ARG A 754 -4.32 47.21 -8.44
CA ARG A 754 -5.74 47.59 -8.40
C ARG A 754 -5.92 49.07 -8.02
N ALA A 755 -5.13 49.58 -7.07
CA ALA A 755 -5.15 50.98 -6.69
C ALA A 755 -4.72 51.90 -7.85
N LEU A 756 -3.66 51.52 -8.57
CA LEU A 756 -3.22 52.23 -9.79
C LEU A 756 -4.28 52.18 -10.91
N ALA A 757 -4.92 51.03 -11.14
CA ALA A 757 -5.99 50.90 -12.13
C ALA A 757 -7.21 51.76 -11.79
N ARG A 758 -7.59 51.85 -10.49
CA ARG A 758 -8.63 52.78 -10.03
C ARG A 758 -8.27 54.24 -10.30
N ARG A 759 -7.02 54.66 -10.05
CA ARG A 759 -6.54 56.00 -10.39
C ARG A 759 -6.62 56.27 -11.89
N GLN A 760 -6.22 55.33 -12.75
CA GLN A 760 -6.31 55.50 -14.20
C GLN A 760 -7.76 55.62 -14.69
N ASN A 761 -8.70 54.89 -14.08
CA ASN A 761 -10.12 55.01 -14.40
C ASN A 761 -10.70 56.34 -13.90
N LEU A 762 -10.38 56.78 -12.68
CA LEU A 762 -10.83 58.07 -12.13
C LEU A 762 -10.24 59.28 -12.86
N VAL A 763 -8.98 59.20 -13.31
CA VAL A 763 -8.35 60.23 -14.15
C VAL A 763 -8.95 60.25 -15.56
N LYS A 764 -9.36 59.09 -16.10
CA LYS A 764 -10.14 59.03 -17.36
C LYS A 764 -11.55 59.61 -17.22
N GLU A 765 -12.10 59.64 -16.01
CA GLU A 765 -13.42 60.21 -15.69
C GLU A 765 -13.38 61.72 -15.31
N GLY A 766 -12.21 62.38 -15.39
CA GLY A 766 -12.13 63.85 -15.33
C GLY A 766 -12.15 64.50 -13.94
N ALA A 767 -11.91 63.75 -12.85
CA ALA A 767 -11.81 64.33 -11.50
C ALA A 767 -10.41 64.89 -11.21
N GLU A 768 -10.21 66.20 -11.38
CA GLU A 768 -9.01 66.91 -10.93
C GLU A 768 -9.06 67.17 -9.42
N GLY A 769 -8.11 66.60 -8.66
CA GLY A 769 -7.91 66.93 -7.23
C GLY A 769 -7.77 65.74 -6.27
N ALA A 770 -6.98 64.72 -6.59
CA ALA A 770 -6.74 63.61 -5.64
C ALA A 770 -5.65 63.98 -4.61
N GLU A 771 -6.03 64.03 -3.33
CA GLU A 771 -5.17 64.19 -2.14
C GLU A 771 -4.03 63.15 -2.06
N PRO A 772 -2.96 63.38 -1.27
CA PRO A 772 -1.85 62.44 -1.13
C PRO A 772 -2.33 61.10 -0.59
N LEU A 773 -1.82 60.01 -1.18
CA LEU A 773 -2.04 58.63 -0.72
C LEU A 773 -1.72 58.50 0.78
N GLU A 774 -2.73 58.30 1.63
CA GLU A 774 -2.53 57.46 2.79
C GLU A 774 -2.24 56.06 2.27
N GLU A 775 -1.03 55.57 2.57
CA GLU A 775 -0.64 54.20 2.25
C GLU A 775 -1.74 53.27 2.76
N PRO A 776 -2.30 52.37 1.92
CA PRO A 776 -3.27 51.41 2.42
C PRO A 776 -2.57 50.56 3.48
N THR A 777 -2.81 50.90 4.74
CA THR A 777 -2.38 50.10 5.88
C THR A 777 -3.12 48.78 5.77
N ILE A 778 -2.33 47.72 5.68
CA ILE A 778 -2.85 46.38 5.52
C ILE A 778 -3.58 46.03 6.83
N ALA A 779 -4.91 45.96 6.80
CA ALA A 779 -5.56 44.92 7.60
C ALA A 779 -5.06 43.59 7.01
N LEU A 780 -4.15 42.91 7.73
CA LEU A 780 -3.56 41.61 7.35
C LEU A 780 -4.61 40.52 7.09
N GLU A 781 -5.88 40.80 7.39
CA GLU A 781 -7.03 39.92 7.37
C GLU A 781 -7.45 39.36 5.99
N GLN A 782 -7.10 40.01 4.88
CA GLN A 782 -7.64 39.64 3.55
C GLN A 782 -6.57 39.25 2.51
N VAL A 783 -5.46 38.64 2.93
CA VAL A 783 -4.82 37.66 2.03
C VAL A 783 -5.86 36.57 1.83
N ASN A 784 -6.31 36.32 0.59
CA ASN A 784 -7.37 35.37 0.28
C ASN A 784 -7.11 34.06 1.05
N GLN A 785 -7.87 33.84 2.15
CA GLN A 785 -7.65 32.71 3.05
C GLN A 785 -7.69 31.39 2.26
N GLN A 786 -8.44 31.39 1.17
CA GLN A 786 -8.49 30.33 0.17
C GLN A 786 -7.11 30.03 -0.44
N THR A 787 -6.34 31.03 -0.89
CA THR A 787 -5.01 30.83 -1.47
C THR A 787 -4.01 30.27 -0.46
N LEU A 788 -4.07 30.74 0.79
CA LEU A 788 -3.26 30.18 1.88
C LEU A 788 -3.62 28.71 2.13
N ARG A 789 -4.92 28.39 2.19
CA ARG A 789 -5.39 27.00 2.34
C ARG A 789 -4.95 26.10 1.18
N ILE A 790 -5.11 26.50 -0.10
CA ILE A 790 -4.63 25.71 -1.27
C ILE A 790 -3.15 25.41 -1.10
N THR A 791 -2.37 26.45 -0.81
CA THR A 791 -0.92 26.32 -0.78
C THR A 791 -0.48 25.44 0.37
N MET A 792 -1.12 25.54 1.55
CA MET A 792 -0.91 24.62 2.66
C MET A 792 -1.26 23.17 2.30
N LEU A 793 -2.31 22.93 1.51
CA LEU A 793 -2.71 21.58 1.11
C LEU A 793 -1.70 20.95 0.13
N VAL A 794 -1.28 21.69 -0.89
CA VAL A 794 -0.24 21.24 -1.84
C VAL A 794 1.06 20.97 -1.10
N MET A 795 1.42 21.87 -0.19
CA MET A 795 2.51 21.66 0.71
C MET A 795 2.29 20.33 1.46
N VAL A 796 1.22 20.16 2.26
CA VAL A 796 1.00 18.97 3.10
C VAL A 796 1.07 17.67 2.29
N ALA A 797 0.55 17.66 1.07
CA ALA A 797 0.69 16.54 0.15
C ALA A 797 2.17 16.26 -0.20
N LEU A 798 2.95 17.29 -0.54
CA LEU A 798 4.39 17.17 -0.78
C LEU A 798 5.14 16.65 0.46
N PHE A 799 4.81 17.13 1.66
CA PHE A 799 5.39 16.59 2.90
C PHE A 799 5.04 15.12 3.09
N GLY A 800 3.79 14.73 2.84
CA GLY A 800 3.34 13.34 2.93
C GLY A 800 4.10 12.42 1.98
N VAL A 801 4.32 12.84 0.73
CA VAL A 801 5.11 12.08 -0.26
C VAL A 801 6.56 11.94 0.17
N LEU A 802 7.20 13.03 0.61
CA LEU A 802 8.59 13.00 1.08
C LEU A 802 8.75 12.18 2.37
N PHE A 803 7.79 12.30 3.30
CA PHE A 803 7.76 11.51 4.52
C PHE A 803 7.59 10.03 4.21
N TRP A 804 6.67 9.67 3.31
CA TRP A 804 6.51 8.30 2.84
C TRP A 804 7.80 7.76 2.21
N ALA A 805 8.48 8.55 1.37
CA ALA A 805 9.75 8.14 0.75
C ALA A 805 10.89 7.90 1.77
N ILE A 806 10.91 8.63 2.89
CA ILE A 806 11.90 8.40 3.96
C ILE A 806 11.63 7.08 4.70
N TRP A 807 10.36 6.73 4.90
CA TRP A 807 9.93 5.59 5.71
C TRP A 807 9.53 4.34 4.90
N SER A 808 9.52 4.41 3.56
CA SER A 808 8.96 3.36 2.69
C SER A 808 9.67 2.02 2.80
N ASP A 809 10.98 2.03 3.04
CA ASP A 809 11.79 0.82 3.22
C ASP A 809 11.48 0.09 4.52
N LEU A 810 11.05 0.80 5.57
CA LEU A 810 10.63 0.22 6.85
C LEU A 810 9.16 -0.25 6.84
N ILE A 811 8.34 0.11 5.85
CA ILE A 811 6.95 -0.36 5.77
C ILE A 811 6.90 -1.89 5.69
N SER A 812 7.80 -2.50 4.90
CA SER A 812 7.89 -3.95 4.75
C SER A 812 8.29 -4.64 6.06
N VAL A 813 9.03 -3.95 6.93
CA VAL A 813 9.44 -4.45 8.24
C VAL A 813 8.25 -4.62 9.18
N PHE A 814 7.25 -3.75 9.09
CA PHE A 814 6.03 -3.88 9.89
C PHE A 814 5.14 -5.06 9.48
N ALA A 815 5.35 -5.67 8.31
CA ALA A 815 4.65 -6.90 7.91
C ALA A 815 4.92 -8.07 8.87
N TYR A 816 6.05 -8.05 9.61
CA TYR A 816 6.29 -9.02 10.68
C TYR A 816 5.19 -8.98 11.77
N LEU A 817 4.56 -7.82 12.02
CA LEU A 817 3.47 -7.69 12.98
C LEU A 817 2.22 -8.49 12.56
N ASP A 818 2.11 -8.87 11.28
CA ASP A 818 1.05 -9.77 10.80
C ASP A 818 1.28 -11.23 11.23
N SER A 819 2.51 -11.60 11.60
CA SER A 819 2.79 -12.92 12.18
C SER A 819 2.32 -13.04 13.65
N ILE A 820 2.07 -11.91 14.32
CA ILE A 820 1.62 -11.89 15.71
C ILE A 820 0.09 -11.84 15.73
N THR A 821 -0.54 -13.00 15.82
CA THR A 821 -2.00 -13.13 15.92
C THR A 821 -2.48 -12.72 17.30
N LEU A 822 -3.38 -11.76 17.39
CA LEU A 822 -4.00 -11.34 18.65
C LEU A 822 -5.24 -12.19 18.97
N TRP A 823 -6.13 -12.37 18.00
CA TRP A 823 -7.29 -13.27 18.12
C TRP A 823 -7.76 -13.77 16.75
N HIS A 824 -8.60 -14.79 16.73
CA HIS A 824 -9.21 -15.36 15.53
C HIS A 824 -10.69 -14.99 15.45
N TYR A 825 -11.22 -14.84 14.24
CA TYR A 825 -12.64 -14.67 13.97
C TYR A 825 -13.06 -15.50 12.75
N ASN A 826 -14.30 -15.97 12.76
CA ASN A 826 -14.86 -16.70 11.63
C ASN A 826 -15.32 -15.67 10.59
N GLY A 827 -14.67 -15.67 9.43
CA GLY A 827 -15.09 -14.89 8.26
C GLY A 827 -15.71 -15.81 7.21
N THR A 828 -16.49 -15.24 6.30
CA THR A 828 -16.89 -15.95 5.08
C THR A 828 -16.19 -15.33 3.89
N GLU A 829 -15.60 -16.15 3.02
CA GLU A 829 -14.95 -15.71 1.78
C GLU A 829 -15.42 -16.65 0.68
N ALA A 830 -16.04 -16.10 -0.37
CA ALA A 830 -16.73 -16.86 -1.42
C ALA A 830 -17.75 -17.89 -0.88
N GLY A 831 -18.39 -17.62 0.26
CA GLY A 831 -19.39 -18.49 0.88
C GLY A 831 -18.84 -19.63 1.76
N VAL A 832 -17.51 -19.75 1.86
CA VAL A 832 -16.86 -20.74 2.75
C VAL A 832 -16.45 -20.06 4.06
N ALA A 833 -16.81 -20.68 5.18
CA ALA A 833 -16.37 -20.23 6.50
C ALA A 833 -14.87 -20.50 6.67
N MET A 834 -14.06 -19.45 6.72
CA MET A 834 -12.63 -19.52 6.97
C MET A 834 -12.27 -18.75 8.25
N VAL A 835 -11.42 -19.34 9.07
CA VAL A 835 -10.91 -18.71 10.28
C VAL A 835 -9.85 -17.68 9.88
N LYS A 836 -10.14 -16.40 10.05
CA LYS A 836 -9.20 -15.29 9.81
C LYS A 836 -8.65 -14.81 11.16
N SER A 837 -7.41 -14.34 11.17
CA SER A 837 -6.78 -13.77 12.37
C SER A 837 -6.75 -12.25 12.29
N VAL A 838 -6.97 -11.61 13.43
CA VAL A 838 -6.63 -10.20 13.65
C VAL A 838 -5.23 -10.18 14.23
N THR A 839 -4.33 -9.45 13.58
CA THR A 839 -2.91 -9.43 13.88
C THR A 839 -2.55 -8.13 14.60
N LEU A 840 -1.34 -8.07 15.17
CA LEU A 840 -0.84 -6.81 15.71
C LEU A 840 -0.67 -5.75 14.61
N GLY A 841 -0.34 -6.19 13.40
CA GLY A 841 -0.31 -5.34 12.20
C GLY A 841 -1.68 -4.76 11.87
N SER A 842 -2.75 -5.56 11.93
CA SER A 842 -4.10 -5.08 11.65
C SER A 842 -4.62 -4.11 12.73
N LEU A 843 -4.24 -4.29 14.00
CA LEU A 843 -4.52 -3.31 15.06
C LEU A 843 -3.79 -1.98 14.80
N LEU A 844 -2.51 -2.01 14.44
CA LEU A 844 -1.74 -0.81 14.12
C LEU A 844 -2.35 -0.10 12.90
N PHE A 845 -2.72 -0.86 11.87
CA PHE A 845 -3.42 -0.36 10.69
C PHE A 845 -4.76 0.28 11.05
N ALA A 846 -5.52 -0.31 11.98
CA ALA A 846 -6.76 0.25 12.50
C ALA A 846 -6.53 1.63 13.14
N VAL A 847 -5.52 1.75 14.01
CA VAL A 847 -5.16 3.01 14.67
C VAL A 847 -4.74 4.07 13.66
N VAL A 848 -3.86 3.72 12.72
CA VAL A 848 -3.40 4.65 11.68
C VAL A 848 -4.56 5.08 10.77
N SER A 849 -5.41 4.13 10.34
CA SER A 849 -6.59 4.42 9.53
C SER A 849 -7.57 5.33 10.28
N ALA A 850 -7.77 5.12 11.59
CA ALA A 850 -8.58 6.01 12.42
C ALA A 850 -7.99 7.43 12.51
N MET A 851 -6.67 7.55 12.68
CA MET A 851 -5.98 8.85 12.68
C MET A 851 -6.11 9.56 11.32
N VAL A 852 -5.96 8.84 10.21
CA VAL A 852 -6.12 9.38 8.85
C VAL A 852 -7.56 9.81 8.60
N ALA A 853 -8.54 8.98 8.96
CA ALA A 853 -9.96 9.31 8.84
C ALA A 853 -10.30 10.56 9.66
N TRP A 854 -9.84 10.64 10.91
CA TRP A 854 -10.02 11.83 11.76
C TRP A 854 -9.37 13.08 11.15
N ALA A 855 -8.16 12.95 10.60
CA ALA A 855 -7.48 14.05 9.92
C ALA A 855 -8.22 14.48 8.65
N LEU A 856 -8.77 13.54 7.86
CA LEU A 856 -9.59 13.84 6.69
C LEU A 856 -10.87 14.58 7.11
N ILE A 857 -11.62 14.10 8.10
CA ILE A 857 -12.85 14.75 8.57
C ILE A 857 -12.60 16.20 8.99
N ARG A 858 -11.49 16.46 9.69
CA ARG A 858 -11.15 17.80 10.19
C ARG A 858 -10.69 18.75 9.09
N ASN A 859 -9.98 18.26 8.08
CA ASN A 859 -9.31 19.12 7.09
C ASN A 859 -10.00 19.16 5.71
N LEU A 860 -10.79 18.14 5.37
CA LEU A 860 -11.42 18.01 4.07
C LEU A 860 -12.48 19.08 3.76
N PRO A 861 -13.32 19.53 4.73
CA PRO A 861 -14.24 20.64 4.48
C PRO A 861 -13.55 21.88 3.89
N GLY A 862 -12.40 22.25 4.47
CA GLY A 862 -11.60 23.36 3.99
C GLY A 862 -10.97 23.10 2.62
N LEU A 863 -10.55 21.87 2.34
CA LEU A 863 -9.96 21.43 1.07
C LEU A 863 -11.01 21.43 -0.05
N LEU A 864 -12.19 20.87 0.19
CA LEU A 864 -13.29 20.78 -0.77
C LEU A 864 -13.84 22.15 -1.17
N GLU A 865 -14.03 23.03 -0.18
CA GLU A 865 -14.44 24.43 -0.40
C GLU A 865 -13.49 25.13 -1.37
N VAL A 866 -12.20 24.90 -1.17
CA VAL A 866 -11.11 25.59 -1.84
C VAL A 866 -10.82 25.03 -3.24
N LEU A 867 -10.83 23.71 -3.43
CA LEU A 867 -10.43 23.07 -4.69
C LEU A 867 -11.57 22.97 -5.70
N ILE A 868 -12.78 22.69 -5.22
CA ILE A 868 -13.93 22.35 -6.05
C ILE A 868 -15.04 23.39 -5.88
N LEU A 869 -15.54 23.61 -4.66
CA LEU A 869 -16.79 24.36 -4.47
C LEU A 869 -16.65 25.85 -4.78
N SER A 870 -15.50 26.46 -4.52
CA SER A 870 -15.22 27.86 -4.87
C SER A 870 -15.12 28.13 -6.37
N ARG A 871 -14.92 27.09 -7.19
CA ARG A 871 -14.94 27.19 -8.65
C ARG A 871 -16.34 26.99 -9.24
N LEU A 872 -17.29 26.57 -8.41
CA LEU A 872 -18.68 26.33 -8.79
C LEU A 872 -19.54 27.47 -8.22
N ASN A 873 -20.38 28.11 -9.06
CA ASN A 873 -21.33 29.14 -8.61
C ASN A 873 -22.50 28.51 -7.84
N MET A 874 -22.24 27.93 -6.66
CA MET A 874 -23.25 27.29 -5.82
C MET A 874 -23.76 28.21 -4.71
N ARG A 875 -25.04 28.06 -4.35
CA ARG A 875 -25.61 28.72 -3.16
C ARG A 875 -24.94 28.18 -1.89
N GLN A 876 -24.74 29.03 -0.89
CA GLN A 876 -24.01 28.68 0.34
C GLN A 876 -24.55 27.42 1.05
N GLY A 877 -25.87 27.21 1.05
CA GLY A 877 -26.50 26.01 1.61
C GLY A 877 -26.16 24.70 0.87
N ALA A 878 -25.91 24.74 -0.44
CA ALA A 878 -25.54 23.54 -1.21
C ALA A 878 -24.09 23.11 -0.91
N SER A 879 -23.18 24.09 -0.80
CA SER A 879 -21.78 23.86 -0.42
C SER A 879 -21.65 23.18 0.96
N TYR A 880 -22.41 23.67 1.95
CA TYR A 880 -22.47 23.07 3.27
C TYR A 880 -23.04 21.65 3.26
N ALA A 881 -24.11 21.41 2.50
CA ALA A 881 -24.72 20.08 2.40
C ALA A 881 -23.78 19.05 1.76
N ILE A 882 -23.12 19.41 0.64
CA ILE A 882 -22.14 18.53 -0.03
C ILE A 882 -21.01 18.18 0.94
N THR A 883 -20.48 19.17 1.65
CA THR A 883 -19.40 18.98 2.61
C THR A 883 -19.81 18.06 3.76
N SER A 884 -21.02 18.23 4.29
CA SER A 884 -21.56 17.40 5.36
C SER A 884 -21.77 15.95 4.92
N ILE A 885 -22.31 15.74 3.71
CA ILE A 885 -22.50 14.39 3.13
C ILE A 885 -21.15 13.71 2.93
N LEU A 886 -20.14 14.43 2.43
CA LEU A 886 -18.80 13.87 2.24
C LEU A 886 -18.16 13.48 3.58
N ASN A 887 -18.31 14.29 4.62
CA ASN A 887 -17.84 13.96 5.97
C ASN A 887 -18.51 12.70 6.51
N TYR A 888 -19.83 12.54 6.34
CA TYR A 888 -20.52 11.31 6.73
C TYR A 888 -20.04 10.09 5.93
N GLY A 889 -19.76 10.27 4.63
CA GLY A 889 -19.14 9.24 3.80
C GLY A 889 -17.79 8.77 4.34
N ILE A 890 -16.94 9.71 4.76
CA ILE A 890 -15.62 9.40 5.33
C ILE A 890 -15.72 8.75 6.69
N ILE A 891 -16.64 9.19 7.53
CA ILE A 891 -16.93 8.52 8.81
C ILE A 891 -17.36 7.07 8.55
N GLY A 892 -18.26 6.85 7.59
CA GLY A 892 -18.73 5.52 7.22
C GLY A 892 -17.59 4.61 6.70
N VAL A 893 -16.85 5.07 5.68
CA VAL A 893 -15.73 4.31 5.10
C VAL A 893 -14.59 4.13 6.10
N GLY A 894 -14.26 5.16 6.87
CA GLY A 894 -13.24 5.11 7.91
C GLY A 894 -13.59 4.12 9.01
N ALA A 895 -14.82 4.18 9.55
CA ALA A 895 -15.31 3.21 10.53
C ALA A 895 -15.32 1.78 9.96
N MET A 896 -15.77 1.60 8.72
CA MET A 896 -15.75 0.30 8.04
C MET A 896 -14.33 -0.26 7.90
N THR A 897 -13.35 0.58 7.54
CA THR A 897 -11.94 0.19 7.42
C THR A 897 -11.37 -0.21 8.78
N VAL A 898 -11.62 0.59 9.81
CA VAL A 898 -11.14 0.35 11.18
C VAL A 898 -11.77 -0.93 11.75
N PHE A 899 -13.10 -1.05 11.74
CA PHE A 899 -13.78 -2.23 12.27
C PHE A 899 -13.49 -3.48 11.45
N GLY A 900 -13.38 -3.38 10.12
CA GLY A 900 -12.97 -4.47 9.25
C GLY A 900 -11.56 -5.00 9.59
N SER A 901 -10.60 -4.10 9.82
CA SER A 901 -9.25 -4.48 10.25
C SER A 901 -9.18 -5.13 11.65
N LEU A 902 -10.19 -4.87 12.49
CA LEU A 902 -10.36 -5.48 13.82
C LEU A 902 -11.22 -6.76 13.78
N GLY A 903 -11.52 -7.29 12.60
CA GLY A 903 -12.25 -8.55 12.44
C GLY A 903 -13.77 -8.46 12.63
N VAL A 904 -14.34 -7.24 12.60
CA VAL A 904 -15.79 -7.07 12.48
C VAL A 904 -16.19 -7.40 11.05
N SER A 905 -16.76 -8.60 10.85
CA SER A 905 -17.15 -9.05 9.52
C SER A 905 -18.28 -8.19 8.94
N TRP A 906 -18.16 -7.86 7.65
CA TRP A 906 -19.18 -7.12 6.91
C TRP A 906 -20.55 -7.81 6.99
N ASP A 907 -20.58 -9.13 6.96
CA ASP A 907 -21.80 -9.95 7.06
C ASP A 907 -22.62 -9.62 8.32
N LYS A 908 -21.96 -9.29 9.44
CA LYS A 908 -22.64 -8.94 10.70
C LYS A 908 -23.18 -7.52 10.70
N LEU A 909 -22.74 -6.65 9.78
CA LEU A 909 -23.20 -5.27 9.65
C LEU A 909 -24.17 -5.09 8.48
N GLN A 910 -24.29 -6.06 7.57
CA GLN A 910 -25.19 -6.01 6.41
C GLN A 910 -26.65 -5.75 6.80
N TRP A 911 -27.15 -6.38 7.86
CA TRP A 911 -28.54 -6.15 8.31
C TRP A 911 -28.75 -4.71 8.79
N LEU A 912 -27.77 -4.10 9.46
CA LEU A 912 -27.82 -2.72 9.92
C LEU A 912 -27.76 -1.77 8.71
N ALA A 913 -26.86 -2.03 7.76
CA ALA A 913 -26.75 -1.28 6.52
C ALA A 913 -28.02 -1.39 5.66
N ALA A 914 -28.63 -2.58 5.60
CA ALA A 914 -29.90 -2.81 4.90
C ALA A 914 -31.04 -2.05 5.58
N ALA A 915 -31.18 -2.15 6.90
CA ALA A 915 -32.19 -1.41 7.65
C ALA A 915 -32.03 0.11 7.50
N LEU A 916 -30.80 0.62 7.59
CA LEU A 916 -30.50 2.04 7.38
C LEU A 916 -30.81 2.48 5.94
N SER A 917 -30.44 1.66 4.94
CA SER A 917 -30.69 1.97 3.52
C SER A 917 -32.18 1.96 3.19
N VAL A 918 -32.94 1.01 3.74
CA VAL A 918 -34.39 0.93 3.59
C VAL A 918 -35.05 2.13 4.28
N GLY A 919 -34.66 2.44 5.53
CA GLY A 919 -35.18 3.60 6.26
C GLY A 919 -34.89 4.93 5.55
N LEU A 920 -33.66 5.09 5.05
CA LEU A 920 -33.26 6.27 4.27
C LEU A 920 -34.00 6.34 2.93
N GLY A 921 -34.21 5.19 2.27
CA GLY A 921 -34.99 5.08 1.04
C GLY A 921 -36.45 5.52 1.23
N PHE A 922 -37.10 5.06 2.30
CA PHE A 922 -38.44 5.53 2.67
C PHE A 922 -38.46 7.02 3.01
N GLY A 923 -37.48 7.53 3.75
CA GLY A 923 -37.38 8.96 4.08
C GLY A 923 -37.15 9.86 2.85
N LEU A 924 -36.43 9.36 1.85
CA LEU A 924 -36.14 10.08 0.60
C LEU A 924 -37.21 9.86 -0.49
N GLN A 925 -38.17 8.96 -0.28
CA GLN A 925 -39.15 8.54 -1.29
C GLN A 925 -39.91 9.74 -1.89
N GLU A 926 -40.39 10.67 -1.06
CA GLU A 926 -41.11 11.85 -1.53
C GLU A 926 -40.20 12.84 -2.29
N ILE A 927 -38.94 12.98 -1.87
CA ILE A 927 -37.98 13.84 -2.57
C ILE A 927 -37.69 13.26 -3.96
N PHE A 928 -37.52 11.94 -4.05
CA PHE A 928 -37.25 11.25 -5.29
C PHE A 928 -38.47 11.28 -6.23
N GLY A 929 -39.68 11.06 -5.69
CA GLY A 929 -40.92 11.18 -6.44
C GLY A 929 -41.10 12.56 -7.06
N ASN A 930 -40.84 13.63 -6.30
CA ASN A 930 -40.88 15.00 -6.82
C ASN A 930 -39.77 15.30 -7.84
N PHE A 931 -38.58 14.74 -7.66
CA PHE A 931 -37.47 14.87 -8.62
C PHE A 931 -37.82 14.23 -9.97
N VAL A 932 -38.24 12.96 -9.95
CA VAL A 932 -38.63 12.22 -11.16
C VAL A 932 -39.83 12.88 -11.84
N SER A 933 -40.84 13.30 -11.06
CA SER A 933 -41.98 14.04 -11.61
C SER A 933 -41.56 15.37 -12.26
N GLY A 934 -40.56 16.06 -11.69
CA GLY A 934 -39.96 17.24 -12.31
C GLY A 934 -39.30 16.95 -13.66
N LEU A 935 -38.56 15.84 -13.77
CA LEU A 935 -37.98 15.40 -15.05
C LEU A 935 -39.08 15.06 -16.06
N ILE A 936 -40.13 14.34 -15.65
CA ILE A 936 -41.28 14.00 -16.50
C ILE A 936 -41.93 15.28 -17.06
N ILE A 937 -42.19 16.28 -16.20
CA ILE A 937 -42.77 17.56 -16.63
C ILE A 937 -41.87 18.26 -17.66
N LEU A 938 -40.54 18.23 -17.49
CA LEU A 938 -39.60 18.86 -18.41
C LEU A 938 -39.50 18.13 -19.76
N PHE A 939 -39.57 16.80 -19.75
CA PHE A 939 -39.47 15.98 -20.96
C PHE A 939 -40.80 15.90 -21.73
N GLU A 940 -41.89 15.53 -21.07
CA GLU A 940 -43.21 15.36 -21.70
C GLU A 940 -43.94 16.69 -21.91
N ARG A 941 -43.57 17.73 -21.15
CA ARG A 941 -44.14 19.10 -21.23
C ARG A 941 -45.68 19.15 -21.17
N PRO A 942 -46.36 18.47 -20.21
CA PRO A 942 -47.81 18.59 -20.01
C PRO A 942 -48.23 20.00 -19.53
N VAL A 943 -47.27 20.75 -18.98
CA VAL A 943 -47.39 22.16 -18.56
C VAL A 943 -46.11 22.88 -18.95
N ARG A 944 -46.26 24.12 -19.43
CA ARG A 944 -45.15 25.01 -19.78
C ARG A 944 -45.16 26.25 -18.90
N ILE A 945 -44.00 26.89 -18.77
CA ILE A 945 -43.92 28.20 -18.13
C ILE A 945 -44.75 29.18 -18.98
N GLY A 946 -45.71 29.86 -18.36
CA GLY A 946 -46.68 30.73 -19.04
C GLY A 946 -48.06 30.10 -19.24
N ASP A 947 -48.22 28.78 -19.07
CA ASP A 947 -49.52 28.14 -19.19
C ASP A 947 -50.43 28.51 -18.02
N THR A 948 -51.73 28.68 -18.30
CA THR A 948 -52.74 28.84 -17.24
C THR A 948 -53.34 27.49 -16.91
N VAL A 949 -53.19 27.07 -15.65
CA VAL A 949 -53.53 25.72 -15.21
C VAL A 949 -54.37 25.77 -13.94
N THR A 950 -55.16 24.72 -13.73
CA THR A 950 -55.86 24.45 -12.47
C THR A 950 -55.45 23.09 -11.96
N ILE A 951 -54.99 23.03 -10.71
CA ILE A 951 -54.61 21.80 -10.02
C ILE A 951 -55.18 21.82 -8.59
N GLY A 952 -56.01 20.83 -8.27
CA GLY A 952 -56.83 20.85 -7.05
C GLY A 952 -57.73 22.09 -7.01
N THR A 953 -57.56 22.93 -5.99
CA THR A 953 -58.28 24.20 -5.80
C THR A 953 -57.52 25.43 -6.28
N PHE A 954 -56.27 25.26 -6.74
CA PHE A 954 -55.42 26.37 -7.17
C PHE A 954 -55.52 26.56 -8.67
N SER A 955 -55.76 27.79 -9.12
CA SER A 955 -55.79 28.17 -10.53
C SER A 955 -54.88 29.38 -10.76
N GLY A 956 -54.11 29.37 -11.84
CA GLY A 956 -53.21 30.48 -12.13
C GLY A 956 -52.20 30.14 -13.22
N THR A 957 -51.25 31.04 -13.43
CA THR A 957 -50.24 30.91 -14.48
C THR A 957 -48.94 30.32 -13.94
N VAL A 958 -48.37 29.32 -14.62
CA VAL A 958 -47.11 28.69 -14.21
C VAL A 958 -45.95 29.66 -14.41
N SER A 959 -45.30 30.05 -13.31
CA SER A 959 -44.24 31.06 -13.33
C SER A 959 -42.83 30.45 -13.36
N LYS A 960 -42.61 29.32 -12.68
CA LYS A 960 -41.30 28.65 -12.65
C LYS A 960 -41.42 27.16 -12.35
N ILE A 961 -40.73 26.33 -13.13
CA ILE A 961 -40.57 24.90 -12.87
C ILE A 961 -39.19 24.67 -12.24
N ARG A 962 -39.13 24.09 -11.05
CA ARG A 962 -37.88 23.67 -10.39
C ARG A 962 -37.86 22.15 -10.25
N ILE A 963 -36.71 21.62 -9.82
CA ILE A 963 -36.47 20.18 -9.69
C ILE A 963 -37.49 19.46 -8.79
N ARG A 964 -37.99 20.09 -7.72
CA ARG A 964 -38.93 19.44 -6.76
C ARG A 964 -40.34 20.02 -6.74
N ALA A 965 -40.52 21.24 -7.23
CA ALA A 965 -41.78 21.93 -7.16
C ALA A 965 -41.91 22.91 -8.32
N THR A 966 -43.16 23.16 -8.72
CA THR A 966 -43.53 24.14 -9.73
C THR A 966 -44.32 25.25 -9.04
N THR A 967 -43.98 26.49 -9.37
CA THR A 967 -44.63 27.68 -8.83
C THR A 967 -45.70 28.16 -9.81
N ILE A 968 -46.92 28.34 -9.30
CA ILE A 968 -48.04 28.96 -10.00
C ILE A 968 -48.30 30.32 -9.37
N THR A 969 -48.60 31.32 -10.19
CA THR A 969 -49.05 32.63 -9.74
C THR A 969 -50.54 32.74 -9.96
N ASP A 970 -51.30 32.81 -8.87
CA ASP A 970 -52.77 32.97 -8.88
C ASP A 970 -53.17 34.38 -9.35
N PHE A 971 -54.46 34.60 -9.66
CA PHE A 971 -55.04 35.87 -10.08
C PHE A 971 -54.86 36.99 -9.05
N ASP A 972 -54.73 36.63 -7.76
CA ASP A 972 -54.35 37.54 -6.65
C ASP A 972 -52.84 37.88 -6.60
N ARG A 973 -52.05 37.43 -7.59
CA ARG A 973 -50.57 37.49 -7.62
C ARG A 973 -49.87 36.76 -6.46
N LYS A 974 -50.53 35.77 -5.85
CA LYS A 974 -49.91 34.89 -4.85
C LYS A 974 -49.08 33.82 -5.55
N GLU A 975 -47.83 33.60 -5.11
CA GLU A 975 -47.01 32.46 -5.56
C GLU A 975 -47.35 31.21 -4.77
N VAL A 976 -47.98 30.23 -5.41
CA VAL A 976 -48.30 28.92 -4.84
C VAL A 976 -47.24 27.92 -5.30
N ILE A 977 -46.52 27.33 -4.35
CA ILE A 977 -45.47 26.34 -4.63
C ILE A 977 -46.08 24.95 -4.48
N ILE A 978 -46.20 24.24 -5.60
CA ILE A 978 -46.85 22.93 -5.65
C ILE A 978 -45.80 21.85 -5.93
N PRO A 979 -45.75 20.76 -5.14
CA PRO A 979 -44.83 19.65 -5.39
C PRO A 979 -45.01 19.08 -6.80
N ASN A 980 -43.92 18.77 -7.50
CA ASN A 980 -44.00 18.27 -8.88
C ASN A 980 -44.79 16.96 -8.98
N LYS A 981 -44.76 16.12 -7.94
CA LYS A 981 -45.54 14.88 -7.89
C LYS A 981 -47.03 15.13 -8.14
N ALA A 982 -47.58 16.22 -7.59
CA ALA A 982 -49.00 16.55 -7.78
C ALA A 982 -49.35 16.75 -9.26
N PHE A 983 -48.49 17.37 -10.07
CA PHE A 983 -48.75 17.59 -11.50
C PHE A 983 -48.78 16.30 -12.33
N VAL A 984 -48.22 15.21 -11.81
CA VAL A 984 -48.20 13.90 -12.46
C VAL A 984 -49.30 13.00 -11.91
N THR A 985 -49.59 13.07 -10.60
CA THR A 985 -50.53 12.15 -9.94
C THR A 985 -51.94 12.70 -9.78
N GLU A 986 -52.12 14.03 -9.69
CA GLU A 986 -53.42 14.66 -9.51
C GLU A 986 -54.03 15.10 -10.85
N ARG A 987 -55.34 15.37 -10.85
CA ARG A 987 -56.05 15.88 -12.02
C ARG A 987 -55.61 17.32 -12.29
N LEU A 988 -54.92 17.51 -13.40
CA LEU A 988 -54.50 18.80 -13.94
C LEU A 988 -55.42 19.22 -15.09
N ILE A 989 -55.88 20.48 -15.06
CA ILE A 989 -56.56 21.11 -16.20
C ILE A 989 -55.62 22.19 -16.75
N ASN A 990 -55.19 22.05 -17.99
CA ASN A 990 -54.41 23.08 -18.67
C ASN A 990 -55.31 23.82 -19.67
N TRP A 991 -55.52 25.11 -19.43
CA TRP A 991 -56.43 25.96 -20.21
C TRP A 991 -55.77 26.53 -21.48
N SER A 992 -54.46 26.34 -21.66
CA SER A 992 -53.68 26.97 -22.74
C SER A 992 -52.75 25.99 -23.47
N LEU A 993 -52.93 24.67 -23.31
CA LEU A 993 -52.00 23.66 -23.81
C LEU A 993 -51.94 23.60 -25.34
N SER A 994 -53.10 23.51 -25.98
CA SER A 994 -53.23 23.38 -27.45
C SER A 994 -53.58 24.73 -28.09
N ASP A 995 -54.51 25.46 -27.49
CA ASP A 995 -54.90 26.82 -27.85
C ASP A 995 -55.40 27.57 -26.60
N THR A 996 -55.67 28.86 -26.73
CA THR A 996 -56.20 29.72 -25.66
C THR A 996 -57.70 29.99 -25.79
N ILE A 997 -58.37 29.31 -26.73
CA ILE A 997 -59.77 29.56 -27.07
C ILE A 997 -60.64 28.96 -25.97
N THR A 998 -61.52 29.78 -25.37
CA THR A 998 -62.40 29.32 -24.29
C THR A 998 -63.87 29.57 -24.59
N ARG A 999 -64.71 28.57 -24.28
CA ARG A 999 -66.16 28.67 -24.44
C ARG A 999 -66.80 29.39 -23.27
N VAL A 1000 -67.44 30.52 -23.54
CA VAL A 1000 -68.30 31.26 -22.61
C VAL A 1000 -69.74 30.81 -22.79
N VAL A 1001 -70.47 30.67 -21.69
CA VAL A 1001 -71.91 30.40 -21.69
C VAL A 1001 -72.56 31.50 -20.85
N VAL A 1002 -73.39 32.31 -21.49
CA VAL A 1002 -74.23 33.33 -20.85
C VAL A 1002 -75.65 32.78 -20.77
N ARG A 1003 -76.25 32.84 -19.59
CA ARG A 1003 -77.62 32.35 -19.33
C ARG A 1003 -78.54 33.54 -19.13
N LEU A 1004 -79.68 33.54 -19.82
CA LEU A 1004 -80.70 34.57 -19.69
C LEU A 1004 -82.08 33.92 -19.58
N GLY A 1005 -82.86 34.31 -18.57
CA GLY A 1005 -84.27 33.97 -18.46
C GLY A 1005 -85.15 35.14 -18.85
N VAL A 1006 -86.02 34.96 -19.84
CA VAL A 1006 -86.99 36.00 -20.29
C VAL A 1006 -88.41 35.66 -19.87
N ALA A 1007 -89.31 36.64 -19.80
CA ALA A 1007 -90.68 36.43 -19.31
C ALA A 1007 -91.50 35.53 -20.25
N TYR A 1008 -92.43 34.76 -19.67
CA TYR A 1008 -93.39 33.98 -20.46
C TYR A 1008 -94.22 34.91 -21.36
N GLY A 1009 -94.38 34.52 -22.63
CA GLY A 1009 -95.01 35.35 -23.67
C GLY A 1009 -94.03 36.17 -24.51
N SER A 1010 -92.74 36.20 -24.17
CA SER A 1010 -91.70 36.81 -25.02
C SER A 1010 -91.55 36.05 -26.34
N ASP A 1011 -91.31 36.79 -27.43
CA ASP A 1011 -91.04 36.21 -28.75
C ASP A 1011 -89.67 35.50 -28.74
N LEU A 1012 -89.69 34.17 -28.79
CA LEU A 1012 -88.49 33.32 -28.72
C LEU A 1012 -87.52 33.56 -29.88
N ASP A 1013 -88.04 33.82 -31.08
CA ASP A 1013 -87.21 34.06 -32.27
C ASP A 1013 -86.53 35.43 -32.16
N LYS A 1014 -87.27 36.44 -31.67
CA LYS A 1014 -86.73 37.77 -31.40
C LYS A 1014 -85.69 37.77 -30.28
N VAL A 1015 -85.89 36.99 -29.22
CA VAL A 1015 -84.90 36.81 -28.14
C VAL A 1015 -83.62 36.17 -28.67
N LYS A 1016 -83.75 35.14 -29.51
CA LYS A 1016 -82.61 34.51 -30.17
C LYS A 1016 -81.85 35.49 -31.06
N GLU A 1017 -82.55 36.30 -31.85
CA GLU A 1017 -81.96 37.33 -32.72
C GLU A 1017 -81.18 38.36 -31.90
N VAL A 1018 -81.78 38.92 -30.84
CA VAL A 1018 -81.14 39.92 -29.97
C VAL A 1018 -79.89 39.37 -29.27
N LEU A 1019 -79.95 38.14 -28.75
CA LEU A 1019 -78.80 37.49 -28.11
C LEU A 1019 -77.67 37.19 -29.10
N LEU A 1020 -78.00 36.79 -30.34
CA LEU A 1020 -77.01 36.60 -31.40
C LEU A 1020 -76.42 37.94 -31.86
N GLN A 1021 -77.22 38.99 -31.96
CA GLN A 1021 -76.78 40.34 -32.29
C GLN A 1021 -75.76 40.83 -31.25
N ALA A 1022 -76.09 40.71 -29.96
CA ALA A 1022 -75.19 41.07 -28.85
C ALA A 1022 -73.84 40.35 -28.94
N ALA A 1023 -73.84 39.08 -29.35
CA ALA A 1023 -72.63 38.28 -29.52
C ALA A 1023 -71.82 38.65 -30.77
N LYS A 1024 -72.48 38.88 -31.92
CA LYS A 1024 -71.82 39.19 -33.19
C LYS A 1024 -71.20 40.59 -33.21
N GLU A 1025 -71.83 41.55 -32.55
CA GLU A 1025 -71.32 42.94 -32.46
C GLU A 1025 -70.15 43.08 -31.48
N HIS A 1026 -69.93 42.10 -30.60
CA HIS A 1026 -68.92 42.20 -29.55
C HIS A 1026 -67.50 41.91 -30.09
N PRO A 1027 -66.54 42.86 -29.96
CA PRO A 1027 -65.24 42.77 -30.65
C PRO A 1027 -64.36 41.59 -30.21
N LYS A 1028 -64.57 41.07 -28.99
CA LYS A 1028 -63.81 39.94 -28.42
C LYS A 1028 -64.42 38.56 -28.68
N VAL A 1029 -65.62 38.50 -29.25
CA VAL A 1029 -66.31 37.24 -29.55
C VAL A 1029 -65.84 36.70 -30.90
N MET A 1030 -65.46 35.43 -30.93
CA MET A 1030 -65.02 34.76 -32.15
C MET A 1030 -66.21 34.52 -33.09
N HIS A 1031 -65.97 34.72 -34.39
CA HIS A 1031 -66.95 34.43 -35.43
C HIS A 1031 -66.84 32.99 -35.95
N ASP A 1032 -65.71 32.33 -35.70
CA ASP A 1032 -65.47 30.91 -35.96
C ASP A 1032 -64.76 30.30 -34.72
N PRO A 1033 -65.41 29.41 -33.96
CA PRO A 1033 -66.78 28.91 -34.13
C PRO A 1033 -67.85 29.99 -33.89
N GLU A 1034 -68.94 29.96 -34.67
CA GLU A 1034 -70.01 30.97 -34.58
C GLU A 1034 -70.74 30.91 -33.22
N PRO A 1035 -71.10 32.06 -32.62
CA PRO A 1035 -71.97 32.10 -31.45
C PRO A 1035 -73.32 31.44 -31.73
N SER A 1036 -73.81 30.69 -30.75
CA SER A 1036 -75.07 29.96 -30.84
C SER A 1036 -75.94 30.25 -29.65
N VAL A 1037 -77.24 30.43 -29.88
CA VAL A 1037 -78.25 30.63 -28.84
C VAL A 1037 -79.18 29.43 -28.83
N PHE A 1038 -79.34 28.82 -27.67
CA PHE A 1038 -80.24 27.70 -27.44
C PHE A 1038 -81.32 28.11 -26.48
N PHE A 1039 -82.58 27.83 -26.81
CA PHE A 1039 -83.64 27.76 -25.81
C PHE A 1039 -83.47 26.42 -25.07
N THR A 1040 -83.16 26.48 -23.78
CA THR A 1040 -82.75 25.29 -23.02
C THR A 1040 -83.91 24.64 -22.29
N THR A 1041 -84.71 25.44 -21.57
CA THR A 1041 -85.72 24.92 -20.64
C THR A 1041 -86.87 25.92 -20.48
N PHE A 1042 -88.09 25.40 -20.34
CA PHE A 1042 -89.21 26.15 -19.74
C PHE A 1042 -89.03 26.17 -18.21
N GLY A 1043 -88.52 27.27 -17.67
CA GLY A 1043 -88.27 27.46 -16.25
C GLY A 1043 -89.56 27.77 -15.46
N ALA A 1044 -89.45 27.80 -14.12
CA ALA A 1044 -90.61 28.00 -13.24
C ALA A 1044 -91.33 29.35 -13.44
N SER A 1045 -90.58 30.39 -13.83
CA SER A 1045 -91.13 31.72 -14.16
C SER A 1045 -90.45 32.36 -15.37
N THR A 1046 -89.55 31.63 -16.02
CA THR A 1046 -88.66 32.13 -17.08
C THR A 1046 -88.66 31.19 -18.28
N LEU A 1047 -88.43 31.75 -19.46
CA LEU A 1047 -88.03 31.02 -20.66
C LEU A 1047 -86.50 31.10 -20.72
N ASP A 1048 -85.80 30.00 -20.46
CA ASP A 1048 -84.35 30.01 -20.28
C ASP A 1048 -83.62 29.83 -21.61
N HIS A 1049 -82.70 30.75 -21.89
CA HIS A 1049 -81.81 30.73 -23.05
C HIS A 1049 -80.34 30.67 -22.63
N GLU A 1050 -79.55 29.90 -23.38
CA GLU A 1050 -78.09 29.87 -23.29
C GLU A 1050 -77.48 30.46 -24.56
N LEU A 1051 -76.77 31.57 -24.42
CA LEU A 1051 -75.85 32.08 -25.44
C LEU A 1051 -74.46 31.45 -25.22
N ARG A 1052 -74.02 30.63 -26.17
CA ARG A 1052 -72.73 29.95 -26.17
C ARG A 1052 -71.83 30.58 -27.22
N LEU A 1053 -70.65 31.02 -26.83
CA LEU A 1053 -69.70 31.69 -27.70
C LEU A 1053 -68.26 31.37 -27.30
N TYR A 1054 -67.31 31.71 -28.15
CA TYR A 1054 -65.88 31.52 -27.88
C TYR A 1054 -65.16 32.86 -27.86
N VAL A 1055 -64.16 32.98 -27.00
CA VAL A 1055 -63.22 34.12 -26.95
C VAL A 1055 -61.80 33.62 -27.17
N ARG A 1056 -60.94 34.46 -27.78
CA ARG A 1056 -59.58 34.08 -28.20
C ARG A 1056 -58.61 33.85 -27.03
N GLU A 1057 -58.76 34.62 -25.96
CA GLU A 1057 -57.89 34.55 -24.79
C GLU A 1057 -58.70 34.27 -23.52
N LEU A 1058 -58.14 33.45 -22.63
CA LEU A 1058 -58.77 33.11 -21.35
C LEU A 1058 -59.06 34.35 -20.48
N ARG A 1059 -58.20 35.38 -20.55
CA ARG A 1059 -58.35 36.62 -19.77
C ARG A 1059 -59.56 37.44 -20.22
N ASP A 1060 -59.94 37.34 -21.48
CA ASP A 1060 -61.08 38.06 -22.04
C ASP A 1060 -62.41 37.46 -21.57
N ARG A 1061 -62.43 36.24 -21.03
CA ARG A 1061 -63.64 35.55 -20.57
C ARG A 1061 -64.50 36.42 -19.66
N SER A 1062 -63.93 36.95 -18.58
CA SER A 1062 -64.69 37.71 -17.58
C SER A 1062 -65.09 39.09 -18.09
N TYR A 1063 -64.20 39.79 -18.80
CA TYR A 1063 -64.51 41.10 -19.38
C TYR A 1063 -65.61 41.00 -20.43
N THR A 1064 -65.51 40.02 -21.32
CA THR A 1064 -66.50 39.76 -22.37
C THR A 1064 -67.86 39.41 -21.77
N VAL A 1065 -67.92 38.63 -20.68
CA VAL A 1065 -69.18 38.35 -19.98
C VAL A 1065 -69.82 39.61 -19.39
N ASP A 1066 -69.06 40.50 -18.74
CA ASP A 1066 -69.61 41.76 -18.21
C ASP A 1066 -70.13 42.65 -19.34
N GLU A 1067 -69.33 42.86 -20.38
CA GLU A 1067 -69.68 43.69 -21.54
C GLU A 1067 -70.89 43.13 -22.30
N LEU A 1068 -70.96 41.81 -22.50
CA LEU A 1068 -72.13 41.14 -23.10
C LEU A 1068 -73.38 41.26 -22.25
N ASN A 1069 -73.31 41.00 -20.94
CA ASN A 1069 -74.48 41.09 -20.08
C ASN A 1069 -75.08 42.50 -20.08
N ARG A 1070 -74.23 43.55 -20.07
CA ARG A 1070 -74.67 44.95 -20.21
C ARG A 1070 -75.31 45.23 -21.58
N THR A 1071 -74.72 44.67 -22.64
CA THR A 1071 -75.22 44.83 -24.00
C THR A 1071 -76.57 44.12 -24.19
N ILE A 1072 -76.70 42.90 -23.65
CA ILE A 1072 -77.93 42.11 -23.65
C ILE A 1072 -79.04 42.85 -22.90
N ASP A 1073 -78.78 43.36 -21.68
CA ASP A 1073 -79.77 44.15 -20.93
C ASP A 1073 -80.29 45.35 -21.74
N ARG A 1074 -79.38 46.11 -22.36
CA ARG A 1074 -79.74 47.25 -23.22
C ARG A 1074 -80.58 46.81 -24.43
N LEU A 1075 -80.14 45.80 -25.18
CA LEU A 1075 -80.84 45.35 -26.38
C LEU A 1075 -82.19 44.71 -26.07
N CYS A 1076 -82.31 43.99 -24.94
CA CYS A 1076 -83.58 43.47 -24.46
C CYS A 1076 -84.57 44.62 -24.19
N ARG A 1077 -84.12 45.68 -23.50
CA ARG A 1077 -84.94 46.87 -23.21
C ARG A 1077 -85.38 47.59 -24.50
N GLU A 1078 -84.48 47.77 -25.46
CA GLU A 1078 -84.78 48.44 -26.74
C GLU A 1078 -85.77 47.64 -27.61
N ASN A 1079 -85.81 46.31 -27.46
CA ASN A 1079 -86.66 45.42 -28.24
C ASN A 1079 -87.97 45.00 -27.53
N GLY A 1080 -88.23 45.52 -26.33
CA GLY A 1080 -89.41 45.18 -25.54
C GLY A 1080 -89.41 43.74 -25.01
N ILE A 1081 -88.22 43.19 -24.75
CA ILE A 1081 -88.04 41.86 -24.16
C ILE A 1081 -87.87 42.04 -22.65
N ASP A 1082 -88.85 41.57 -21.89
CA ASP A 1082 -88.80 41.62 -20.43
C ASP A 1082 -87.95 40.46 -19.89
N ILE A 1083 -86.86 40.82 -19.21
CA ILE A 1083 -86.08 39.87 -18.42
C ILE A 1083 -86.95 39.47 -17.22
N ALA A 1084 -87.19 38.17 -17.07
CA ALA A 1084 -88.18 37.69 -16.13
C ALA A 1084 -87.76 37.94 -14.67
N PHE A 1085 -88.73 38.41 -13.89
CA PHE A 1085 -88.71 38.28 -12.44
C PHE A 1085 -89.50 37.02 -12.05
N ASN A 1086 -89.34 36.55 -10.81
CA ASN A 1086 -90.16 35.45 -10.30
C ASN A 1086 -91.65 35.84 -10.37
N GLN A 1087 -92.43 35.09 -11.15
CA GLN A 1087 -93.87 35.32 -11.29
C GLN A 1087 -94.62 34.48 -10.26
N LEU A 1088 -95.60 35.11 -9.60
CA LEU A 1088 -96.48 34.47 -8.63
C LEU A 1088 -97.93 34.70 -9.08
N GLU A 1089 -98.64 33.61 -9.35
CA GLU A 1089 -100.07 33.65 -9.56
C GLU A 1089 -100.77 33.56 -8.20
N VAL A 1090 -101.49 34.62 -7.81
CA VAL A 1090 -102.16 34.68 -6.51
C VAL A 1090 -103.66 34.56 -6.72
N HIS A 1091 -104.23 33.46 -6.24
CA HIS A 1091 -105.67 33.25 -6.21
C HIS A 1091 -106.21 33.78 -4.89
N LEU A 1092 -106.85 34.94 -4.91
CA LEU A 1092 -107.54 35.47 -3.74
C LEU A 1092 -109.00 34.99 -3.78
N ARG A 1093 -109.40 34.21 -2.77
CA ARG A 1093 -110.79 33.77 -2.55
C ARG A 1093 -111.38 34.52 -1.37
N ASN A 1094 -112.55 35.12 -1.56
CA ASN A 1094 -113.31 35.73 -0.46
C ASN A 1094 -114.24 34.70 0.21
N ASP A 1095 -114.77 35.04 1.39
CA ASP A 1095 -115.67 34.17 2.18
C ASP A 1095 -117.01 33.83 1.48
N LYS A 1096 -117.34 34.47 0.35
CA LYS A 1096 -118.54 34.21 -0.46
C LYS A 1096 -118.30 33.23 -1.62
N GLY A 1097 -117.07 32.76 -1.82
CA GLY A 1097 -116.71 31.79 -2.86
C GLY A 1097 -116.39 32.39 -4.23
N ASP A 1098 -116.32 33.73 -4.35
CA ASP A 1098 -115.87 34.38 -5.58
C ASP A 1098 -114.34 34.33 -5.65
N GLU A 1099 -113.82 33.82 -6.76
CA GLU A 1099 -112.39 33.65 -7.00
C GLU A 1099 -111.88 34.75 -7.93
N GLN A 1100 -110.98 35.62 -7.44
CA GLN A 1100 -110.35 36.65 -8.25
C GLN A 1100 -108.89 36.27 -8.50
N LYS A 1101 -108.57 36.01 -9.77
CA LYS A 1101 -107.21 35.71 -10.23
C LYS A 1101 -106.44 37.02 -10.37
N ILE A 1102 -105.40 37.22 -9.55
CA ILE A 1102 -104.47 38.33 -9.71
C ILE A 1102 -103.18 37.78 -10.30
N ILE A 1103 -102.89 38.18 -11.53
CA ILE A 1103 -101.61 37.91 -12.19
C ILE A 1103 -100.66 39.04 -11.77
N GLY A 1104 -99.64 38.71 -10.96
CA GLY A 1104 -98.65 39.69 -10.55
C GLY A 1104 -97.76 40.11 -11.72
N GLY A 1105 -97.96 41.34 -12.22
CA GLY A 1105 -97.15 41.93 -13.30
C GLY A 1105 -97.64 43.26 -13.86
N GLU A 1106 -98.94 43.56 -13.77
CA GLU A 1106 -99.48 44.86 -14.20
C GLU A 1106 -99.37 45.91 -13.07
N LYS A 1107 -98.79 47.08 -13.39
CA LYS A 1107 -98.78 48.23 -12.48
C LYS A 1107 -100.23 48.65 -12.19
N PRO A 1108 -100.63 48.83 -10.92
CA PRO A 1108 -101.97 49.29 -10.61
C PRO A 1108 -102.12 50.75 -11.07
N VAL A 1109 -103.08 51.01 -11.94
CA VAL A 1109 -103.66 52.34 -12.10
C VAL A 1109 -104.72 52.46 -11.00
N LEU A 1110 -104.59 53.46 -10.14
CA LEU A 1110 -105.59 53.81 -9.12
C LEU A 1110 -106.94 54.16 -9.75
#